data_AF-A0A9P4QBK0-F1
#
_entry.id   AF-A0A9P4QBK0-F1
#
_cell.length_a   1.000
_cell.length_b   1.000
_cell.length_c   1.000
_cell.angle_alpha   90.00
_cell.angle_beta   90.00
_cell.angle_gamma   90.00
#
_symmetry.space_group_name_H-M   'P 1'
#
loop_
_entity.id
_entity.type
_entity.pdbx_description
1 polymer ?
#
loop_
_entity_poly.entity_id
_entity_poly.type
_entity_poly.pdbx_seq_one_letter_code
_entity_poly.pdbx_strand_id
1 'polypeptide(L)'
;MDGDILSPKSPTGGTLPRSNALQNRITSVLSQSYADLDIRDSLSLLDRRDLHNTPDTRRNLRLDVQAELIQCNGEILADFGQVAAQLRHIGATIKDLNRSCSEIRKRVDAANRETGPMLDEARSILQDKRQVEAKQQMLDAFQTHFVVSDTDLALLTSTAEPVDDNFFRILTRVKKIHQDSQVLLGLENQRLGLEILEQSSKHLNAAFQKLYRWIQREIKSLDLENPQIGAAIRRALRVLAERPTLFQSCLDFFAEARENTLSNNFYATLTGAPADPDHPVMGKAIELSAHDPLRYVGDMFAWAHSATVSEREALEVLFISEGDEIAKGIQAGIESEPWSRVSQEEDEDNTESQPVFDGRKAHNQLVDRDLSAVFRQLKQRTEQVIQSHEDAALVYKIANLITFYRNIFSNLLGKQSQLLEILDPLSDTAIRTFKSIIRDQVTNLQIDTLSTAAPDEDLAMPDFLVNALHTLQVLIKSYDTSLMITDSTERMQGFEPILQEALDPFLSGCEDMARRLHHPQDSHIFALNYLDPTIATLKSHAFTSQRATLDLEPRLERHETDLTEITHNWLLQQSGLSSLKETVFAPDDLASSYNDPNQLATIAQQLDAFLPSATDDTRNFLGKLDNRTLVRRIVDNACEKFCADFERVEDIILRADEARAGFINGGRDGEDELKLFLRDVFPRTGDEIRVLLS
;
A
#
# COMPACT_ATOMS: atom_id res chain seq x y z
N MET A 1 -14.19 129.73 52.14
CA MET A 1 -14.76 130.65 51.14
C MET A 1 -16.05 131.19 51.73
N ASP A 2 -15.96 132.45 52.15
CA ASP A 2 -16.95 133.55 52.13
C ASP A 2 -18.44 133.26 52.45
N GLY A 3 -19.13 134.00 53.31
CA GLY A 3 -18.81 135.25 54.01
C GLY A 3 -20.07 135.86 54.68
N ASP A 4 -19.78 136.84 55.54
CA ASP A 4 -20.57 138.04 55.93
C ASP A 4 -21.66 138.12 57.04
N ILE A 5 -21.21 138.73 58.17
CA ILE A 5 -21.62 140.01 58.84
C ILE A 5 -23.11 140.23 59.22
N LEU A 6 -23.40 140.48 60.52
CA LEU A 6 -23.89 141.76 61.09
C LEU A 6 -24.23 141.73 62.60
N SER A 7 -23.65 142.70 63.30
CA SER A 7 -23.88 143.25 64.65
C SER A 7 -25.01 144.33 64.60
N PRO A 8 -25.32 145.15 65.64
CA PRO A 8 -25.19 145.06 67.11
C PRO A 8 -26.34 145.76 67.94
N LYS A 9 -26.09 145.97 69.24
CA LYS A 9 -26.35 147.16 70.09
C LYS A 9 -27.59 147.25 71.01
N SER A 10 -27.27 147.47 72.29
CA SER A 10 -28.00 148.20 73.34
C SER A 10 -28.21 149.69 72.98
N PRO A 11 -29.10 150.45 73.66
CA PRO A 11 -28.62 151.24 74.81
C PRO A 11 -29.65 151.62 75.92
N THR A 12 -29.09 151.79 77.12
CA THR A 12 -29.30 152.85 78.16
C THR A 12 -30.69 153.27 78.69
N GLY A 13 -30.85 153.12 80.02
CA GLY A 13 -30.98 154.23 80.99
C GLY A 13 -32.38 154.82 81.28
N GLY A 14 -32.78 154.83 82.56
CA GLY A 14 -33.81 155.75 83.08
C GLY A 14 -34.70 155.21 84.21
N THR A 15 -34.59 155.81 85.39
CA THR A 15 -35.41 155.59 86.59
C THR A 15 -36.68 156.48 86.65
N LEU A 16 -37.77 155.97 87.29
CA LEU A 16 -39.05 156.60 87.76
C LEU A 16 -40.32 156.40 86.87
N PRO A 17 -41.58 156.51 87.40
CA PRO A 17 -42.28 155.63 88.33
C PRO A 17 -43.58 154.98 87.74
N ARG A 18 -44.12 153.99 88.46
CA ARG A 18 -45.20 153.04 88.08
C ARG A 18 -46.62 153.64 88.09
N SER A 19 -47.35 153.64 86.95
CA SER A 19 -48.81 153.33 86.94
C SER A 19 -49.47 153.04 85.57
N ASN A 20 -48.89 153.34 84.40
CA ASN A 20 -49.63 153.28 83.11
C ASN A 20 -49.47 152.02 82.21
N ALA A 21 -48.90 150.90 82.69
CA ALA A 21 -48.55 149.76 81.83
C ALA A 21 -49.68 148.72 81.59
N LEU A 22 -50.67 148.62 82.48
CA LEU A 22 -51.69 147.55 82.42
C LEU A 22 -52.76 147.83 81.36
N GLN A 23 -53.11 149.11 81.17
CA GLN A 23 -54.14 149.53 80.22
C GLN A 23 -53.72 149.29 78.76
N ASN A 24 -52.44 149.50 78.44
CA ASN A 24 -51.90 149.24 77.09
C ASN A 24 -51.86 147.75 76.73
N ARG A 25 -51.69 146.84 77.71
CA ARG A 25 -51.70 145.39 77.45
C ARG A 25 -53.09 144.85 77.15
N ILE A 26 -54.12 145.37 77.81
CA ILE A 26 -55.51 144.95 77.56
C ILE A 26 -55.96 145.38 76.16
N THR A 27 -55.62 146.59 75.73
CA THR A 27 -55.93 147.08 74.37
C THR A 27 -55.24 146.25 73.29
N SER A 28 -54.03 145.75 73.54
CA SER A 28 -53.30 144.90 72.59
C SER A 28 -53.93 143.51 72.43
N VAL A 29 -54.43 142.89 73.49
CA VAL A 29 -55.04 141.54 73.43
C VAL A 29 -56.39 141.58 72.72
N LEU A 30 -57.18 142.63 72.94
CA LEU A 30 -58.48 142.82 72.26
C LEU A 30 -58.34 143.22 70.78
N SER A 31 -57.15 143.60 70.33
CA SER A 31 -56.86 143.98 68.95
C SER A 31 -56.42 142.81 68.05
N GLN A 32 -56.21 141.60 68.61
CA GLN A 32 -55.87 140.41 67.83
C GLN A 32 -57.14 139.67 67.37
N SER A 33 -57.17 139.37 66.07
CA SER A 33 -58.32 138.84 65.32
C SER A 33 -58.80 137.48 65.81
N TYR A 34 -60.12 137.31 65.97
CA TYR A 34 -60.81 136.09 66.42
C TYR A 34 -60.73 134.88 65.45
N ALA A 35 -59.97 134.99 64.35
CA ALA A 35 -59.88 133.99 63.27
C ALA A 35 -58.63 133.09 63.35
N ASP A 36 -57.75 133.29 64.33
CA ASP A 36 -56.52 132.52 64.45
C ASP A 36 -56.77 131.14 65.11
N LEU A 37 -56.63 130.07 64.32
CA LEU A 37 -56.91 128.68 64.74
C LEU A 37 -55.95 128.24 65.84
N ASP A 38 -54.68 128.67 65.78
CA ASP A 38 -53.67 128.33 66.78
C ASP A 38 -54.02 128.95 68.13
N ILE A 39 -54.57 130.17 68.13
CA ILE A 39 -55.04 130.84 69.36
C ILE A 39 -56.29 130.15 69.89
N ARG A 40 -57.23 129.73 69.03
CA ARG A 40 -58.43 128.99 69.45
C ARG A 40 -58.08 127.64 70.05
N ASP A 41 -57.18 126.89 69.43
CA ASP A 41 -56.78 125.58 69.92
C ASP A 41 -55.94 125.71 71.20
N SER A 42 -55.09 126.74 71.30
CA SER A 42 -54.38 127.08 72.55
C SER A 42 -55.34 127.47 73.68
N LEU A 43 -56.39 128.25 73.38
CA LEU A 43 -57.43 128.58 74.34
C LEU A 43 -58.28 127.37 74.72
N SER A 44 -58.57 126.46 73.79
CA SER A 44 -59.28 125.21 74.08
C SER A 44 -58.46 124.25 74.95
N LEU A 45 -57.14 124.22 74.77
CA LEU A 45 -56.20 123.48 75.62
C LEU A 45 -56.11 124.11 77.01
N LEU A 46 -56.15 125.44 77.10
CA LEU A 46 -56.22 126.14 78.38
C LEU A 46 -57.56 125.90 79.11
N ASP A 47 -58.68 125.88 78.38
CA ASP A 47 -60.03 125.65 78.92
C ASP A 47 -60.17 124.21 79.44
N ARG A 48 -59.64 123.22 78.72
CA ARG A 48 -59.58 121.82 79.17
C ARG A 48 -58.75 121.60 80.45
N ARG A 49 -57.90 122.56 80.82
CA ARG A 49 -57.01 122.47 81.99
C ARG A 49 -57.62 123.02 83.28
N ASP A 50 -58.85 123.56 83.22
CA ASP A 50 -59.67 123.97 84.37
C ASP A 50 -58.90 124.78 85.45
N LEU A 51 -58.17 125.81 84.99
CA LEU A 51 -57.19 126.52 85.80
C LEU A 51 -57.83 127.59 86.70
N HIS A 52 -57.66 127.47 88.01
CA HIS A 52 -58.07 128.51 88.96
C HIS A 52 -57.01 129.61 89.12
N ASN A 53 -57.45 130.87 89.18
CA ASN A 53 -56.60 132.07 89.15
C ASN A 53 -55.98 132.40 90.52
N THR A 54 -55.05 131.55 90.96
CA THR A 54 -54.29 131.69 92.20
C THR A 54 -52.88 132.23 91.91
N PRO A 55 -52.20 132.84 92.89
CA PRO A 55 -50.84 133.34 92.70
C PRO A 55 -49.84 132.21 92.33
N ASP A 56 -50.06 130.98 92.80
CA ASP A 56 -49.22 129.82 92.52
C ASP A 56 -49.36 129.31 91.07
N THR A 57 -50.59 129.21 90.55
CA THR A 57 -50.84 128.76 89.17
C THR A 57 -50.32 129.75 88.12
N ARG A 58 -50.41 131.07 88.36
CA ARG A 58 -49.81 132.07 87.45
C ARG A 58 -48.30 131.96 87.32
N ARG A 59 -47.61 131.46 88.34
CA ARG A 59 -46.14 131.42 88.39
C ARG A 59 -45.59 130.12 87.80
N ASN A 60 -46.34 129.02 87.88
CA ASN A 60 -45.86 127.69 87.51
C ASN A 60 -46.42 127.14 86.19
N LEU A 61 -47.50 127.69 85.64
CA LEU A 61 -48.14 127.16 84.41
C LEU A 61 -47.17 126.98 83.23
N ARG A 62 -46.27 127.93 83.00
CA ARG A 62 -45.27 127.82 81.93
C ARG A 62 -44.24 126.71 82.19
N LEU A 63 -43.86 126.51 83.45
CA LEU A 63 -42.92 125.44 83.83
C LEU A 63 -43.57 124.07 83.66
N ASP A 64 -44.84 123.93 84.05
CA ASP A 64 -45.57 122.67 83.93
C ASP A 64 -45.78 122.28 82.45
N VAL A 65 -46.17 123.24 81.59
CA VAL A 65 -46.27 122.99 80.13
C VAL A 65 -44.92 122.57 79.55
N GLN A 66 -43.83 123.22 79.95
CA GLN A 66 -42.50 122.88 79.47
C GLN A 66 -42.03 121.51 79.96
N ALA A 67 -42.35 121.13 81.20
CA ALA A 67 -42.01 119.83 81.75
C ALA A 67 -42.73 118.69 81.01
N GLU A 68 -44.03 118.86 80.72
CA GLU A 68 -44.83 117.87 79.98
C GLU A 68 -44.32 117.71 78.54
N LEU A 69 -43.97 118.81 77.87
CA LEU A 69 -43.45 118.79 76.51
C LEU A 69 -42.05 118.12 76.44
N ILE A 70 -41.21 118.33 77.46
CA ILE A 70 -39.94 117.63 77.63
C ILE A 70 -40.18 116.13 77.87
N GLN A 71 -41.18 115.77 78.66
CA GLN A 71 -41.51 114.37 78.95
C GLN A 71 -41.99 113.63 77.70
N CYS A 72 -42.94 114.19 76.95
CA CYS A 72 -43.42 113.59 75.70
C CYS A 72 -42.29 113.45 74.65
N ASN A 73 -41.43 114.47 74.51
CA ASN A 73 -40.28 114.37 73.62
C ASN A 73 -39.24 113.35 74.12
N GLY A 74 -39.12 113.17 75.44
CA GLY A 74 -38.27 112.14 76.06
C GLY A 74 -38.74 110.73 75.77
N GLU A 75 -40.06 110.48 75.81
CA GLU A 75 -40.66 109.19 75.46
C GLU A 75 -40.42 108.84 73.98
N ILE A 76 -40.64 109.78 73.07
CA ILE A 76 -40.37 109.58 71.63
C ILE A 76 -38.89 109.29 71.37
N LEU A 77 -37.97 109.99 72.04
CA LEU A 77 -36.53 109.75 71.92
C LEU A 77 -36.12 108.38 72.45
N ALA A 78 -36.77 107.87 73.49
CA ALA A 78 -36.52 106.54 74.02
C ALA A 78 -36.93 105.44 73.01
N ASP A 79 -38.10 105.59 72.39
CA ASP A 79 -38.61 104.64 71.39
C ASP A 79 -37.75 104.65 70.11
N PHE A 80 -37.39 105.83 69.59
CA PHE A 80 -36.46 105.94 68.45
C PHE A 80 -35.06 105.40 68.79
N GLY A 81 -34.63 105.49 70.05
CA GLY A 81 -33.40 104.89 70.56
C GLY A 81 -33.38 103.37 70.43
N GLN A 82 -34.51 102.70 70.72
CA GLN A 82 -34.64 101.25 70.56
C GLN A 82 -34.56 100.84 69.08
N VAL A 83 -35.26 101.56 68.19
CA VAL A 83 -35.23 101.28 66.75
C VAL A 83 -33.81 101.47 66.18
N ALA A 84 -33.11 102.53 66.58
CA ALA A 84 -31.73 102.76 66.17
C ALA A 84 -30.77 101.66 66.68
N ALA A 85 -31.00 101.12 67.88
CA ALA A 85 -30.23 100.01 68.42
C ALA A 85 -30.44 98.71 67.60
N GLN A 86 -31.69 98.40 67.22
CA GLN A 86 -32.00 97.24 66.37
C GLN A 86 -31.39 97.37 64.97
N LEU A 87 -31.45 98.56 64.36
CA LEU A 87 -30.81 98.82 63.06
C LEU A 87 -29.28 98.66 63.12
N ARG A 88 -28.64 99.09 64.22
CA ARG A 88 -27.20 98.84 64.44
C ARG A 88 -26.89 97.35 64.61
N HIS A 89 -27.74 96.60 65.31
CA HIS A 89 -27.57 95.17 65.49
C HIS A 89 -27.67 94.41 64.16
N ILE A 90 -28.68 94.71 63.33
CA ILE A 90 -28.83 94.13 61.99
C ILE A 90 -27.63 94.49 61.10
N GLY A 91 -27.15 95.74 61.19
CA GLY A 91 -25.94 96.18 60.48
C GLY A 91 -24.69 95.39 60.90
N ALA A 92 -24.57 95.03 62.18
CA ALA A 92 -23.48 94.19 62.68
C ALA A 92 -23.62 92.74 62.18
N THR A 93 -24.82 92.14 62.25
CA THR A 93 -25.04 90.77 61.77
C THR A 93 -24.82 90.62 60.27
N ILE A 94 -25.18 91.64 59.46
CA ILE A 94 -24.90 91.63 58.01
C ILE A 94 -23.39 91.73 57.74
N LYS A 95 -22.66 92.54 58.51
CA LYS A 95 -21.19 92.60 58.41
C LYS A 95 -20.55 91.27 58.77
N ASP A 96 -21.01 90.61 59.83
CA ASP A 96 -20.50 89.31 60.25
C ASP A 96 -20.83 88.20 59.24
N LEU A 97 -22.03 88.22 58.65
CA LEU A 97 -22.41 87.29 57.58
C LEU A 97 -21.55 87.53 56.32
N ASN A 98 -21.35 88.77 55.92
CA ASN A 98 -20.54 89.09 54.74
C ASN A 98 -19.07 88.72 54.97
N ARG A 99 -18.54 88.93 56.18
CA ARG A 99 -17.21 88.44 56.57
C ARG A 99 -17.15 86.91 56.45
N SER A 100 -18.12 86.20 57.02
CA SER A 100 -18.17 84.73 56.99
C SER A 100 -18.27 84.18 55.57
N CYS A 101 -19.11 84.76 54.71
CA CYS A 101 -19.22 84.40 53.29
C CYS A 101 -17.90 84.64 52.54
N SER A 102 -17.20 85.74 52.83
CA SER A 102 -15.89 86.03 52.22
C SER A 102 -14.81 85.04 52.67
N GLU A 103 -14.84 84.62 53.94
CA GLU A 103 -13.93 83.61 54.48
C GLU A 103 -14.19 82.23 53.88
N ILE A 104 -15.47 81.85 53.72
CA ILE A 104 -15.85 80.60 53.06
C ILE A 104 -15.39 80.60 51.60
N ARG A 105 -15.63 81.68 50.84
CA ARG A 105 -15.13 81.77 49.45
C ARG A 105 -13.62 81.64 49.38
N LYS A 106 -12.87 82.33 50.24
CA LYS A 106 -11.41 82.21 50.29
C LYS A 106 -10.96 80.78 50.58
N ARG A 107 -11.63 80.07 51.49
CA ARG A 107 -11.31 78.66 51.79
C ARG A 107 -11.66 77.73 50.62
N VAL A 108 -12.79 77.96 49.95
CA VAL A 108 -13.20 77.17 48.77
C VAL A 108 -12.25 77.41 47.59
N ASP A 109 -11.86 78.66 47.34
CA ASP A 109 -10.91 78.99 46.27
C ASP A 109 -9.50 78.44 46.57
N ALA A 110 -9.06 78.49 47.82
CA ALA A 110 -7.80 77.87 48.25
C ALA A 110 -7.84 76.34 48.09
N ALA A 111 -8.91 75.70 48.56
CA ALA A 111 -9.11 74.25 48.40
C ALA A 111 -9.19 73.85 46.91
N ASN A 112 -9.87 74.62 46.06
CA ASN A 112 -9.92 74.34 44.62
C ASN A 112 -8.55 74.54 43.94
N ARG A 113 -7.77 75.55 44.34
CA ARG A 113 -6.40 75.76 43.83
C ARG A 113 -5.44 74.66 44.26
N GLU A 114 -5.59 74.12 45.47
CA GLU A 114 -4.78 73.01 45.98
C GLU A 114 -5.23 71.66 45.39
N THR A 115 -6.54 71.43 45.25
CA THR A 115 -7.11 70.15 44.80
C THR A 115 -7.10 70.00 43.28
N GLY A 116 -7.17 71.09 42.51
CA GLY A 116 -7.11 71.08 41.04
C GLY A 116 -5.91 70.32 40.46
N PRO A 117 -4.66 70.71 40.78
CA PRO A 117 -3.48 70.00 40.29
C PRO A 117 -3.41 68.54 40.78
N MET A 118 -3.85 68.26 42.02
CA MET A 118 -3.96 66.88 42.52
C MET A 118 -4.97 66.04 41.73
N LEU A 119 -6.10 66.62 41.31
CA LEU A 119 -7.11 65.96 40.48
C LEU A 119 -6.60 65.69 39.06
N ASP A 120 -5.88 66.63 38.47
CA ASP A 120 -5.29 66.47 37.14
C ASP A 120 -4.16 65.44 37.16
N GLU A 121 -3.30 65.43 38.19
CA GLU A 121 -2.29 64.41 38.41
C GLU A 121 -2.94 63.04 38.65
N ALA A 122 -3.98 62.95 39.49
CA ALA A 122 -4.73 61.71 39.70
C ALA A 122 -5.39 61.19 38.41
N ARG A 123 -5.90 62.07 37.54
CA ARG A 123 -6.43 61.69 36.22
C ARG A 123 -5.35 61.15 35.31
N SER A 124 -4.18 61.79 35.26
CA SER A 124 -3.03 61.28 34.51
C SER A 124 -2.60 59.91 35.02
N ILE A 125 -2.42 59.75 36.33
CA ILE A 125 -2.02 58.49 36.94
C ILE A 125 -3.06 57.39 36.67
N LEU A 126 -4.36 57.70 36.74
CA LEU A 126 -5.41 56.72 36.42
C LEU A 126 -5.43 56.34 34.94
N GLN A 127 -5.13 57.28 34.04
CA GLN A 127 -4.99 57.01 32.61
C GLN A 127 -3.76 56.13 32.34
N ASP A 128 -2.62 56.46 32.94
CA ASP A 128 -1.39 55.68 32.84
C ASP A 128 -1.59 54.28 33.41
N LYS A 129 -2.25 54.15 34.56
CA LYS A 129 -2.63 52.86 35.15
C LYS A 129 -3.44 52.01 34.17
N ARG A 130 -4.47 52.58 33.52
CA ARG A 130 -5.27 51.84 32.53
C ARG A 130 -4.44 51.41 31.33
N GLN A 131 -3.51 52.24 30.86
CA GLN A 131 -2.61 51.88 29.77
C GLN A 131 -1.65 50.76 30.17
N VAL A 132 -1.11 50.81 31.39
CA VAL A 132 -0.23 49.75 31.93
C VAL A 132 -1.00 48.45 32.12
N GLU A 133 -2.23 48.49 32.65
CA GLU A 133 -3.10 47.31 32.79
C GLU A 133 -3.42 46.68 31.44
N ALA A 134 -3.74 47.48 30.42
CA ALA A 134 -3.98 46.99 29.06
C ALA A 134 -2.71 46.35 28.47
N LYS A 135 -1.54 46.96 28.64
CA LYS A 135 -0.25 46.40 28.21
C LYS A 135 0.09 45.10 28.96
N GLN A 136 -0.20 45.04 30.25
CA GLN A 136 0.01 43.83 31.06
C GLN A 136 -0.87 42.68 30.58
N GLN A 137 -2.16 42.93 30.32
CA GLN A 137 -3.08 41.93 29.77
C GLN A 137 -2.64 41.44 28.40
N MET A 138 -2.17 42.35 27.53
CA MET A 138 -1.66 42.00 26.22
C MET A 138 -0.37 41.16 26.31
N LEU A 139 0.55 41.51 27.21
CA LEU A 139 1.76 40.76 27.46
C LEU A 139 1.47 39.36 28.01
N ASP A 140 0.52 39.24 28.95
CA ASP A 140 0.14 37.95 29.54
C ASP A 140 -0.53 37.03 28.52
N ALA A 141 -1.41 37.59 27.67
CA ALA A 141 -1.98 36.87 26.54
C ALA A 141 -0.90 36.45 25.52
N PHE A 142 0.06 37.34 25.24
CA PHE A 142 1.18 37.05 24.33
C PHE A 142 2.08 35.94 24.89
N GLN A 143 2.45 36.01 26.17
CA GLN A 143 3.28 35.02 26.84
C GLN A 143 2.60 33.66 26.87
N THR A 144 1.31 33.60 27.20
CA THR A 144 0.55 32.34 27.22
C THR A 144 0.49 31.68 25.84
N HIS A 145 0.39 32.50 24.79
CA HIS A 145 0.22 32.01 23.42
C HIS A 145 1.55 31.63 22.75
N PHE A 146 2.57 32.50 22.79
CA PHE A 146 3.81 32.34 22.01
C PHE A 146 4.99 31.76 22.81
N VAL A 147 4.93 31.75 24.15
CA VAL A 147 6.01 31.18 24.97
C VAL A 147 5.66 29.76 25.38
N VAL A 148 6.56 28.83 25.06
CA VAL A 148 6.48 27.43 25.49
C VAL A 148 7.25 27.30 26.81
N SER A 149 6.64 26.67 27.80
CA SER A 149 7.29 26.45 29.11
C SER A 149 8.45 25.46 28.99
N ASP A 150 9.47 25.62 29.84
CA ASP A 150 10.66 24.76 29.83
C ASP A 150 10.33 23.26 30.04
N THR A 151 9.27 22.96 30.79
CA THR A 151 8.75 21.59 30.97
C THR A 151 8.19 21.00 29.68
N ASP A 152 7.47 21.81 28.90
CA ASP A 152 6.89 21.39 27.61
C ASP A 152 8.00 21.25 26.56
N LEU A 153 9.03 22.10 26.62
CA LEU A 153 10.22 22.00 25.78
C LEU A 153 11.05 20.74 26.09
N ALA A 154 11.17 20.36 27.37
CA ALA A 154 11.82 19.11 27.76
C ALA A 154 11.08 17.90 27.17
N LEU A 155 9.74 17.86 27.29
CA LEU A 155 8.89 16.82 26.70
C LEU A 155 9.04 16.73 25.18
N LEU A 156 9.22 17.86 24.52
CA LEU A 156 9.35 17.91 23.07
C LEU A 156 10.76 17.52 22.58
N THR A 157 11.82 17.85 23.31
CA THR A 157 13.20 17.78 22.81
C THR A 157 14.08 16.70 23.45
N SER A 158 13.81 16.33 24.71
CA SER A 158 14.62 15.36 25.45
C SER A 158 14.32 13.93 25.04
N THR A 159 15.33 13.17 24.64
CA THR A 159 15.21 11.73 24.31
C THR A 159 15.00 10.83 25.53
N ALA A 160 15.11 11.36 26.76
CA ALA A 160 14.88 10.62 28.00
C ALA A 160 13.39 10.46 28.34
N GLU A 161 12.54 11.35 27.81
CA GLU A 161 11.10 11.33 28.07
C GLU A 161 10.35 10.59 26.95
N PRO A 162 9.27 9.86 27.29
CA PRO A 162 8.54 9.01 26.34
C PRO A 162 7.82 9.84 25.26
N VAL A 163 7.47 9.17 24.16
CA VAL A 163 6.59 9.73 23.11
C VAL A 163 5.15 9.28 23.43
N ASP A 164 4.39 10.15 24.08
CA ASP A 164 3.01 9.92 24.52
C ASP A 164 2.03 10.92 23.89
N ASP A 165 0.75 10.86 24.29
CA ASP A 165 -0.27 11.81 23.83
C ASP A 165 0.07 13.27 24.19
N ASN A 166 0.81 13.49 25.29
CA ASN A 166 1.26 14.83 25.67
C ASN A 166 2.31 15.37 24.70
N PHE A 167 3.25 14.54 24.24
CA PHE A 167 4.21 14.90 23.21
C PHE A 167 3.50 15.40 21.94
N PHE A 168 2.52 14.63 21.44
CA PHE A 168 1.79 15.02 20.23
C PHE A 168 0.98 16.30 20.43
N ARG A 169 0.35 16.49 21.60
CA ARG A 169 -0.37 17.73 21.93
C ARG A 169 0.55 18.95 21.94
N ILE A 170 1.72 18.84 22.56
CA ILE A 170 2.72 19.91 22.62
C ILE A 170 3.27 20.19 21.22
N LEU A 171 3.57 19.16 20.42
CA LEU A 171 4.01 19.31 19.05
C LEU A 171 2.99 20.09 18.20
N THR A 172 1.70 19.75 18.29
CA THR A 172 0.64 20.50 17.60
C THR A 172 0.55 21.95 18.08
N ARG A 173 0.72 22.19 19.39
CA ARG A 173 0.79 23.56 19.95
C ARG A 173 1.97 24.34 19.36
N VAL A 174 3.16 23.76 19.30
CA VAL A 174 4.36 24.43 18.73
C VAL A 174 4.21 24.67 17.22
N LYS A 175 3.60 23.74 16.48
CA LYS A 175 3.25 23.95 15.06
C LYS A 175 2.31 25.14 14.87
N LYS A 176 1.28 25.25 15.72
CA LYS A 176 0.36 26.38 15.71
C LYS A 176 1.09 27.69 16.03
N ILE A 177 1.97 27.71 17.04
CA ILE A 177 2.81 28.86 17.38
C ILE A 177 3.68 29.27 16.17
N HIS A 178 4.28 28.29 15.48
CA HIS A 178 5.07 28.52 14.28
C HIS A 178 4.25 29.19 13.16
N GLN A 179 3.04 28.67 12.86
CA GLN A 179 2.13 29.28 11.89
C GLN A 179 1.68 30.69 12.31
N ASP A 180 1.26 30.86 13.56
CA ASP A 180 0.77 32.14 14.08
C ASP A 180 1.90 33.20 14.12
N SER A 181 3.16 32.78 14.28
CA SER A 181 4.32 33.68 14.21
C SER A 181 4.55 34.26 12.81
N GLN A 182 4.08 33.59 11.74
CA GLN A 182 4.13 34.14 10.39
C GLN A 182 3.23 35.36 10.25
N VAL A 183 2.10 35.41 10.97
CA VAL A 183 1.22 36.58 11.01
C VAL A 183 1.92 37.77 11.67
N LEU A 184 2.78 37.52 12.68
CA LEU A 184 3.57 38.57 13.35
C LEU A 184 4.61 39.22 12.42
N LEU A 185 5.03 38.53 11.34
CA LEU A 185 5.93 39.09 10.33
C LEU A 185 5.26 40.15 9.44
N GLY A 186 3.92 40.18 9.40
CA GLY A 186 3.15 41.21 8.69
C GLY A 186 3.07 42.56 9.42
N LEU A 187 3.59 42.64 10.66
CA LEU A 187 3.59 43.86 11.47
C LEU A 187 4.89 44.67 11.25
N GLU A 188 4.85 45.96 11.59
CA GLU A 188 5.98 46.91 11.38
C GLU A 188 7.29 46.49 12.08
N ASN A 189 7.21 45.71 13.17
CA ASN A 189 8.35 45.23 13.95
C ASN A 189 8.54 43.71 13.82
N GLN A 190 9.24 43.28 12.77
CA GLN A 190 9.42 41.87 12.40
C GLN A 190 10.38 41.08 13.31
N ARG A 191 11.24 41.74 14.10
CA ARG A 191 12.29 41.10 14.91
C ARG A 191 11.77 40.01 15.84
N LEU A 192 10.70 40.30 16.57
CA LEU A 192 10.12 39.36 17.52
C LEU A 192 9.48 38.15 16.81
N GLY A 193 8.79 38.40 15.69
CA GLY A 193 8.24 37.34 14.85
C GLY A 193 9.32 36.43 14.29
N LEU A 194 10.44 36.99 13.81
CA LEU A 194 11.58 36.22 13.31
C LEU A 194 12.25 35.38 14.40
N GLU A 195 12.43 35.92 15.61
CA GLU A 195 13.04 35.19 16.72
C GLU A 195 12.16 34.01 17.18
N ILE A 196 10.84 34.22 17.31
CA ILE A 196 9.88 33.16 17.65
C ILE A 196 9.82 32.11 16.53
N LEU A 197 9.87 32.53 15.27
CA LEU A 197 9.89 31.62 14.12
C LEU A 197 11.16 30.75 14.12
N GLU A 198 12.33 31.33 14.39
CA GLU A 198 13.60 30.61 14.51
C GLU A 198 13.58 29.62 15.68
N GLN A 199 13.13 30.06 16.87
CA GLN A 199 13.03 29.21 18.05
C GLN A 199 12.03 28.05 17.83
N SER A 200 10.83 28.35 17.35
CA SER A 200 9.82 27.33 17.06
C SER A 200 10.29 26.33 16.00
N SER A 201 10.97 26.78 14.94
CA SER A 201 11.59 25.90 13.93
C SER A 201 12.64 24.98 14.55
N LYS A 202 13.52 25.51 15.40
CA LYS A 202 14.52 24.72 16.15
C LYS A 202 13.86 23.66 17.04
N HIS A 203 12.78 24.03 17.74
CA HIS A 203 12.03 23.09 18.58
C HIS A 203 11.32 22.01 17.76
N LEU A 204 10.70 22.35 16.62
CA LEU A 204 10.09 21.39 15.71
C LEU A 204 11.13 20.42 15.15
N ASN A 205 12.28 20.91 14.69
CA ASN A 205 13.37 20.07 14.19
C ASN A 205 13.87 19.09 15.27
N ALA A 206 14.07 19.57 16.50
CA ALA A 206 14.45 18.71 17.62
C ALA A 206 13.36 17.67 17.94
N ALA A 207 12.09 18.04 17.85
CA ALA A 207 10.95 17.14 18.06
C ALA A 207 10.91 16.02 17.01
N PHE A 208 11.05 16.36 15.72
CA PHE A 208 11.08 15.37 14.64
C PHE A 208 12.29 14.45 14.76
N GLN A 209 13.45 14.96 15.17
CA GLN A 209 14.64 14.14 15.46
C GLN A 209 14.43 13.20 16.65
N LYS A 210 13.76 13.66 17.71
CA LYS A 210 13.36 12.80 18.84
C LYS A 210 12.40 11.70 18.37
N LEU A 211 11.37 12.07 17.59
CA LEU A 211 10.38 11.14 17.04
C LEU A 211 11.04 10.09 16.15
N TYR A 212 11.94 10.51 15.26
CA TYR A 212 12.73 9.63 14.39
C TYR A 212 13.53 8.60 15.19
N ARG A 213 14.29 9.05 16.21
CA ARG A 213 15.08 8.14 17.07
C ARG A 213 14.22 7.20 17.90
N TRP A 214 13.04 7.65 18.32
CA TRP A 214 12.09 6.79 19.02
C TRP A 214 11.55 5.72 18.09
N ILE A 215 11.07 6.07 16.89
CA ILE A 215 10.62 5.12 15.87
C ILE A 215 11.71 4.08 15.57
N GLN A 216 12.95 4.51 15.34
CA GLN A 216 14.08 3.58 15.10
C GLN A 216 14.30 2.59 16.25
N ARG A 217 14.08 2.99 17.50
CA ARG A 217 14.22 2.11 18.66
C ARG A 217 13.08 1.10 18.73
N GLU A 218 11.85 1.57 18.55
CA GLU A 218 10.66 0.72 18.59
C GLU A 218 10.66 -0.30 17.45
N ILE A 219 11.13 0.08 16.25
CA ILE A 219 11.27 -0.82 15.10
C ILE A 219 12.21 -1.99 15.42
N LYS A 220 13.29 -1.77 16.18
CA LYS A 220 14.22 -2.85 16.56
C LYS A 220 13.60 -3.84 17.54
N SER A 221 12.70 -3.38 18.39
CA SER A 221 11.98 -4.21 19.37
C SER A 221 10.58 -4.59 18.87
N LEU A 222 10.31 -4.41 17.57
CA LEU A 222 8.97 -4.55 17.03
C LEU A 222 8.59 -6.02 16.93
N ASP A 223 7.68 -6.41 17.79
CA ASP A 223 6.87 -7.60 17.58
C ASP A 223 5.58 -7.20 16.85
N LEU A 224 5.47 -7.60 15.58
CA LEU A 224 4.31 -7.32 14.73
C LEU A 224 3.04 -8.02 15.23
N GLU A 225 3.16 -9.00 16.14
CA GLU A 225 2.01 -9.67 16.75
C GLU A 225 1.33 -8.81 17.82
N ASN A 226 1.96 -7.72 18.30
CA ASN A 226 1.39 -6.83 19.30
C ASN A 226 0.63 -5.63 18.68
N PRO A 227 -0.73 -5.60 18.72
CA PRO A 227 -1.50 -4.56 18.04
C PRO A 227 -1.32 -3.15 18.61
N GLN A 228 -0.93 -3.04 19.88
CA GLN A 228 -0.80 -1.76 20.58
C GLN A 228 0.46 -1.01 20.15
N ILE A 229 1.55 -1.74 19.93
CA ILE A 229 2.83 -1.18 19.47
C ILE A 229 2.65 -0.65 18.04
N GLY A 230 1.89 -1.38 17.19
CA GLY A 230 1.55 -0.94 15.85
C GLY A 230 0.81 0.40 15.81
N ALA A 231 -0.13 0.65 16.73
CA ALA A 231 -0.92 1.89 16.72
C ALA A 231 -0.10 3.15 17.07
N ALA A 232 0.83 3.06 18.03
CA ALA A 232 1.68 4.19 18.41
C ALA A 232 2.68 4.54 17.29
N ILE A 233 3.27 3.52 16.66
CA ILE A 233 4.20 3.69 15.53
C ILE A 233 3.48 4.26 14.31
N ARG A 234 2.27 3.80 13.99
CA ARG A 234 1.45 4.37 12.91
C ARG A 234 1.23 5.87 13.08
N ARG A 235 0.78 6.30 14.26
CA ARG A 235 0.61 7.71 14.58
C ARG A 235 1.92 8.50 14.45
N ALA A 236 3.02 7.94 14.92
CA ALA A 236 4.34 8.57 14.83
C ALA A 236 4.83 8.70 13.37
N LEU A 237 4.68 7.66 12.55
CA LEU A 237 5.03 7.67 11.12
C LEU A 237 4.19 8.69 10.35
N ARG A 238 2.89 8.80 10.65
CA ARG A 238 2.01 9.81 10.04
C ARG A 238 2.47 11.23 10.30
N VAL A 239 2.90 11.52 11.53
CA VAL A 239 3.44 12.85 11.88
C VAL A 239 4.82 13.05 11.24
N LEU A 240 5.66 12.02 11.21
CA LEU A 240 6.97 12.07 10.56
C LEU A 240 6.86 12.28 9.04
N ALA A 241 5.77 11.83 8.41
CA ALA A 241 5.52 11.98 6.98
C ALA A 241 5.48 13.45 6.52
N GLU A 242 5.24 14.40 7.45
CA GLU A 242 5.41 15.84 7.18
C GLU A 242 6.85 16.24 6.80
N ARG A 243 7.83 15.37 7.08
CA ARG A 243 9.24 15.50 6.67
C ARG A 243 9.61 14.33 5.76
N PRO A 244 9.40 14.43 4.44
CA PRO A 244 9.56 13.31 3.52
C PRO A 244 10.93 12.62 3.58
N THR A 245 12.02 13.38 3.78
CA THR A 245 13.38 12.84 3.88
C THR A 245 13.56 11.94 5.09
N LEU A 246 13.12 12.38 6.28
CA LEU A 246 13.18 11.59 7.51
C LEU A 246 12.27 10.38 7.44
N PHE A 247 11.09 10.52 6.83
CA PHE A 247 10.16 9.43 6.62
C PHE A 247 10.78 8.33 5.72
N GLN A 248 11.38 8.70 4.59
CA GLN A 248 12.06 7.74 3.72
C GLN A 248 13.23 7.04 4.42
N SER A 249 14.07 7.77 5.16
CA SER A 249 15.14 7.16 5.96
C SER A 249 14.62 6.21 7.05
N CYS A 250 13.43 6.49 7.62
CA CYS A 250 12.77 5.57 8.54
C CYS A 250 12.28 4.30 7.84
N LEU A 251 11.74 4.39 6.63
CA LEU A 251 11.34 3.24 5.82
C LEU A 251 12.55 2.38 5.45
N ASP A 252 13.66 3.00 5.06
CA ASP A 252 14.91 2.28 4.77
C ASP A 252 15.43 1.50 5.97
N PHE A 253 15.43 2.14 7.14
CA PHE A 253 15.85 1.53 8.40
C PHE A 253 14.89 0.43 8.86
N PHE A 254 13.58 0.64 8.67
CA PHE A 254 12.56 -0.37 8.92
C PHE A 254 12.84 -1.62 8.08
N ALA A 255 13.03 -1.42 6.77
CA ALA A 255 13.24 -2.51 5.85
C ALA A 255 14.54 -3.29 6.14
N GLU A 256 15.62 -2.59 6.50
CA GLU A 256 16.87 -3.22 6.94
C GLU A 256 16.68 -4.04 8.24
N ALA A 257 15.94 -3.53 9.22
CA ALA A 257 15.67 -4.25 10.46
C ALA A 257 14.80 -5.50 10.22
N ARG A 258 13.77 -5.40 9.37
CA ARG A 258 12.91 -6.51 8.98
C ARG A 258 13.65 -7.55 8.15
N GLU A 259 14.43 -7.14 7.15
CA GLU A 259 15.25 -8.03 6.34
C GLU A 259 16.20 -8.88 7.20
N ASN A 260 16.89 -8.24 8.16
CA ASN A 260 17.75 -8.95 9.10
C ASN A 260 16.98 -9.93 9.99
N THR A 261 15.79 -9.54 10.48
CA THR A 261 14.96 -10.39 11.33
C THR A 261 14.43 -11.60 10.57
N LEU A 262 13.88 -11.41 9.38
CA LEU A 262 13.37 -12.47 8.53
C LEU A 262 14.49 -13.41 8.07
N SER A 263 15.64 -12.87 7.69
CA SER A 263 16.84 -13.66 7.34
C SER A 263 17.31 -14.52 8.51
N ASN A 264 17.40 -13.96 9.72
CA ASN A 264 17.78 -14.70 10.92
C ASN A 264 16.75 -15.78 11.27
N ASN A 265 15.46 -15.48 11.14
CA ASN A 265 14.38 -16.44 11.38
C ASN A 265 14.41 -17.59 10.35
N PHE A 266 14.70 -17.28 9.08
CA PHE A 266 14.87 -18.30 8.06
C PHE A 266 16.07 -19.20 8.39
N TYR A 267 17.23 -18.60 8.71
CA TYR A 267 18.42 -19.33 9.11
C TYR A 267 18.23 -20.20 10.36
N ALA A 268 17.54 -19.68 11.37
CA ALA A 268 17.19 -20.42 12.59
C ALA A 268 16.26 -21.61 12.29
N THR A 269 15.29 -21.43 11.40
CA THR A 269 14.39 -22.51 10.97
C THR A 269 15.13 -23.58 10.15
N LEU A 270 16.09 -23.15 9.32
CA LEU A 270 16.96 -24.06 8.55
C LEU A 270 17.81 -24.93 9.49
N THR A 271 18.54 -24.30 10.40
CA THR A 271 19.54 -24.96 11.26
C THR A 271 18.95 -25.60 12.53
N GLY A 272 17.73 -25.22 12.92
CA GLY A 272 17.12 -25.61 14.19
C GLY A 272 17.76 -24.95 15.41
N ALA A 273 18.66 -23.99 15.21
CA ALA A 273 19.21 -23.20 16.29
C ALA A 273 18.16 -22.18 16.74
N PRO A 274 17.86 -22.05 18.05
CA PRO A 274 16.94 -21.03 18.52
C PRO A 274 17.51 -19.65 18.21
N ALA A 275 16.76 -18.84 17.43
CA ALA A 275 17.04 -17.42 17.24
C ALA A 275 16.90 -16.63 18.55
N ASP A 276 16.04 -17.13 19.46
CA ASP A 276 15.75 -16.55 20.77
C ASP A 276 15.77 -17.66 21.85
N PRO A 277 16.57 -17.54 22.94
CA PRO A 277 16.58 -18.51 24.03
C PRO A 277 15.23 -18.67 24.75
N ASP A 278 14.32 -17.69 24.69
CA ASP A 278 13.02 -17.72 25.38
C ASP A 278 11.88 -18.29 24.51
N HIS A 279 12.03 -18.33 23.18
CA HIS A 279 11.06 -18.91 22.24
C HIS A 279 11.71 -19.99 21.35
N PRO A 280 11.63 -21.28 21.72
CA PRO A 280 12.15 -22.35 20.89
C PRO A 280 11.39 -22.40 19.55
N VAL A 281 12.13 -22.52 18.46
CA VAL A 281 11.57 -22.75 17.11
C VAL A 281 10.65 -23.97 17.17
N MET A 282 9.34 -23.76 17.04
CA MET A 282 8.36 -24.85 16.99
C MET A 282 8.46 -25.55 15.63
N GLY A 283 9.34 -26.55 15.53
CA GLY A 283 9.48 -27.38 14.34
C GLY A 283 10.78 -28.17 14.32
N LYS A 284 10.82 -29.28 13.57
CA LYS A 284 12.11 -29.91 13.19
C LYS A 284 12.85 -28.96 12.25
N ALA A 285 14.15 -28.80 12.45
CA ALA A 285 15.03 -28.06 11.54
C ALA A 285 14.84 -28.54 10.10
N ILE A 286 14.73 -27.62 9.14
CA ILE A 286 14.56 -27.98 7.73
C ILE A 286 15.80 -28.74 7.23
N GLU A 287 17.00 -28.46 7.74
CA GLU A 287 18.22 -29.23 7.37
C GLU A 287 18.15 -30.72 7.74
N LEU A 288 17.26 -31.14 8.66
CA LEU A 288 17.04 -32.57 8.94
C LEU A 288 16.35 -33.30 7.76
N SER A 289 15.63 -32.58 6.89
CA SER A 289 15.06 -33.15 5.65
C SER A 289 16.03 -33.12 4.46
N ALA A 290 17.29 -32.69 4.63
CA ALA A 290 18.29 -32.63 3.54
C ALA A 290 18.59 -33.97 2.85
N HIS A 291 18.23 -35.11 3.47
CA HIS A 291 18.31 -36.44 2.85
C HIS A 291 17.27 -36.66 1.74
N ASP A 292 16.18 -35.89 1.74
CA ASP A 292 15.15 -35.84 0.71
C ASP A 292 15.17 -34.45 0.06
N PRO A 293 15.89 -34.27 -1.06
CA PRO A 293 16.16 -32.97 -1.64
C PRO A 293 14.90 -32.23 -2.11
N LEU A 294 13.91 -32.97 -2.63
CA LEU A 294 12.66 -32.39 -3.10
C LEU A 294 11.84 -31.84 -1.92
N ARG A 295 11.78 -32.60 -0.83
CA ARG A 295 11.13 -32.15 0.41
C ARG A 295 11.87 -30.97 1.03
N TYR A 296 13.20 -31.02 1.10
CA TYR A 296 14.01 -29.93 1.63
C TYR A 296 13.76 -28.61 0.89
N VAL A 297 13.78 -28.63 -0.46
CA VAL A 297 13.45 -27.46 -1.27
C VAL A 297 11.98 -27.03 -1.08
N GLY A 298 11.06 -27.98 -1.02
CA GLY A 298 9.64 -27.72 -0.77
C GLY A 298 9.37 -27.05 0.59
N ASP A 299 10.01 -27.51 1.65
CA ASP A 299 9.91 -26.96 3.01
C ASP A 299 10.47 -25.52 3.05
N MET A 300 11.60 -25.25 2.37
CA MET A 300 12.15 -23.89 2.26
C MET A 300 11.19 -22.92 1.54
N PHE A 301 10.60 -23.35 0.42
CA PHE A 301 9.63 -22.53 -0.31
C PHE A 301 8.32 -22.34 0.49
N ALA A 302 7.86 -23.36 1.21
CA ALA A 302 6.68 -23.26 2.07
C ALA A 302 6.89 -22.25 3.21
N TRP A 303 8.06 -22.25 3.83
CA TRP A 303 8.43 -21.25 4.83
C TRP A 303 8.45 -19.84 4.21
N ALA A 304 9.12 -19.67 3.07
CA ALA A 304 9.19 -18.39 2.38
C ALA A 304 7.80 -17.87 1.99
N HIS A 305 6.90 -18.76 1.55
CA HIS A 305 5.51 -18.44 1.28
C HIS A 305 4.78 -17.96 2.53
N SER A 306 4.87 -18.69 3.65
CA SER A 306 4.25 -18.28 4.91
C SER A 306 4.77 -16.93 5.40
N ALA A 307 6.08 -16.73 5.35
CA ALA A 307 6.73 -15.47 5.74
C ALA A 307 6.28 -14.31 4.85
N THR A 308 6.11 -14.55 3.54
CA THR A 308 5.65 -13.54 2.59
C THR A 308 4.21 -13.12 2.87
N VAL A 309 3.33 -14.08 3.17
CA VAL A 309 1.93 -13.80 3.53
C VAL A 309 1.88 -13.00 4.84
N SER A 310 2.59 -13.44 5.88
CA SER A 310 2.59 -12.74 7.17
C SER A 310 3.19 -11.33 7.07
N GLU A 311 4.27 -11.14 6.30
CA GLU A 311 4.89 -9.82 6.14
C GLU A 311 3.98 -8.86 5.39
N ARG A 312 3.35 -9.35 4.32
CA ARG A 312 2.41 -8.57 3.54
C ARG A 312 1.20 -8.14 4.39
N GLU A 313 0.61 -9.05 5.16
CA GLU A 313 -0.50 -8.72 6.05
C GLU A 313 -0.08 -7.70 7.13
N ALA A 314 1.11 -7.87 7.73
CA ALA A 314 1.62 -6.96 8.73
C ALA A 314 1.88 -5.55 8.18
N LEU A 315 2.45 -5.45 6.97
CA LEU A 315 2.69 -4.17 6.30
C LEU A 315 1.40 -3.54 5.77
N GLU A 316 0.40 -4.33 5.40
CA GLU A 316 -0.92 -3.83 5.00
C GLU A 316 -1.61 -3.14 6.19
N VAL A 317 -1.52 -3.74 7.39
CA VAL A 317 -2.01 -3.16 8.66
C VAL A 317 -1.24 -1.91 9.07
N LEU A 318 0.00 -1.71 8.63
CA LEU A 318 0.82 -0.55 9.00
C LEU A 318 0.69 0.61 8.01
N PHE A 319 0.60 0.34 6.70
CA PHE A 319 0.66 1.37 5.65
C PHE A 319 -0.61 1.54 4.82
N ILE A 320 -1.41 0.48 4.60
CA ILE A 320 -2.58 0.56 3.70
C ILE A 320 -3.81 1.06 4.44
N SER A 321 -4.02 0.65 5.70
CA SER A 321 -5.13 1.17 6.51
C SER A 321 -5.07 2.69 6.75
N GLU A 322 -3.88 3.29 6.61
CA GLU A 322 -3.63 4.73 6.81
C GLU A 322 -2.99 5.40 5.57
N GLY A 323 -3.01 4.77 4.39
CA GLY A 323 -2.31 5.29 3.21
C GLY A 323 -2.74 6.71 2.81
N ASP A 324 -4.05 6.98 2.83
CA ASP A 324 -4.62 8.30 2.58
C ASP A 324 -4.23 9.33 3.66
N GLU A 325 -3.98 8.86 4.87
CA GLU A 325 -3.63 9.69 6.02
C GLU A 325 -2.15 10.07 6.04
N ILE A 326 -1.28 9.17 5.60
CA ILE A 326 0.15 9.41 5.36
C ILE A 326 0.32 10.36 4.18
N ALA A 327 -0.43 10.16 3.09
CA ALA A 327 -0.44 11.07 1.95
C ALA A 327 -0.86 12.49 2.34
N LYS A 328 -1.87 12.64 3.21
CA LYS A 328 -2.25 13.93 3.82
C LYS A 328 -1.13 14.53 4.68
N GLY A 329 -0.40 13.70 5.44
CA GLY A 329 0.75 14.15 6.24
C GLY A 329 1.88 14.72 5.37
N ILE A 330 2.21 14.04 4.27
CA ILE A 330 3.20 14.50 3.28
C ILE A 330 2.76 15.82 2.67
N GLN A 331 1.49 15.93 2.25
CA GLN A 331 0.93 17.16 1.71
C GLN A 331 0.97 18.32 2.72
N ALA A 332 0.60 18.07 3.98
CA ALA A 332 0.66 19.07 5.05
C ALA A 332 2.10 19.54 5.33
N GLY A 333 3.08 18.63 5.24
CA GLY A 333 4.50 18.95 5.30
C GLY A 333 4.93 19.92 4.21
N ILE A 334 4.57 19.61 2.96
CA ILE A 334 4.86 20.43 1.77
C ILE A 334 4.22 21.83 1.89
N GLU A 335 3.01 21.92 2.41
CA GLU A 335 2.30 23.20 2.62
C GLU A 335 2.89 24.02 3.77
N SER A 336 3.45 23.38 4.79
CA SER A 336 4.03 24.06 5.95
C SER A 336 5.41 24.69 5.67
N GLU A 337 6.14 24.19 4.68
CA GLU A 337 7.46 24.71 4.26
C GLU A 337 7.51 25.12 2.78
N PRO A 338 6.77 26.18 2.40
CA PRO A 338 6.73 26.64 1.01
C PRO A 338 8.11 27.06 0.46
N TRP A 339 9.03 27.49 1.33
CA TRP A 339 10.39 27.92 0.96
C TRP A 339 11.34 26.76 0.65
N SER A 340 11.02 25.52 1.02
CA SER A 340 11.78 24.33 0.60
C SER A 340 11.62 24.03 -0.91
N ARG A 341 10.65 24.67 -1.58
CA ARG A 341 10.43 24.56 -3.04
C ARG A 341 11.46 25.36 -3.85
N VAL A 342 11.94 26.48 -3.30
CA VAL A 342 12.84 27.42 -4.00
C VAL A 342 14.21 26.80 -4.29
N SER A 343 14.61 25.75 -3.57
CA SER A 343 15.87 25.03 -3.83
C SER A 343 15.79 24.03 -5.00
N GLN A 344 14.60 23.76 -5.55
CA GLN A 344 14.36 22.78 -6.61
C GLN A 344 13.84 23.39 -7.91
N GLU A 345 13.65 24.72 -7.96
CA GLU A 345 13.14 25.45 -9.14
C GLU A 345 14.22 25.68 -10.23
N GLU A 346 15.44 25.17 -10.10
CA GLU A 346 16.44 25.21 -11.19
C GLU A 346 16.23 24.12 -12.27
N ASP A 347 15.32 23.17 -12.07
CA ASP A 347 14.96 22.14 -13.07
C ASP A 347 13.60 22.43 -13.73
N GLU A 348 13.54 23.51 -14.52
CA GLU A 348 12.33 24.06 -15.16
C GLU A 348 11.74 23.24 -16.34
N ASP A 349 12.14 21.99 -16.57
CA ASP A 349 11.70 21.22 -17.75
C ASP A 349 10.86 19.95 -17.48
N ASN A 350 10.47 19.67 -16.23
CA ASN A 350 9.52 18.59 -15.93
C ASN A 350 8.33 19.09 -15.11
N THR A 351 7.26 19.48 -15.81
CA THR A 351 5.91 19.57 -15.22
C THR A 351 5.36 18.17 -14.97
N GLU A 352 6.05 17.36 -14.17
CA GLU A 352 5.44 16.19 -13.53
C GLU A 352 5.03 16.61 -12.13
N SER A 353 3.72 16.53 -11.87
CA SER A 353 3.15 16.75 -10.55
C SER A 353 3.95 15.98 -9.50
N GLN A 354 4.38 16.65 -8.42
CA GLN A 354 5.09 16.01 -7.29
C GLN A 354 4.47 14.63 -7.00
N PRO A 355 5.27 13.55 -6.86
CA PRO A 355 4.72 12.22 -6.75
C PRO A 355 3.86 12.15 -5.50
N VAL A 356 2.54 12.11 -5.69
CA VAL A 356 1.58 11.74 -4.66
C VAL A 356 2.06 10.40 -4.12
N PHE A 357 2.38 10.34 -2.83
CA PHE A 357 2.85 9.11 -2.20
C PHE A 357 1.83 8.00 -2.40
N ASP A 358 2.19 7.01 -3.23
CA ASP A 358 1.35 5.84 -3.45
C ASP A 358 1.69 4.78 -2.40
N GLY A 359 0.84 4.71 -1.37
CA GLY A 359 1.00 3.76 -0.26
C GLY A 359 1.03 2.30 -0.72
N ARG A 360 0.38 1.94 -1.84
CA ARG A 360 0.41 0.57 -2.37
C ARG A 360 1.73 0.24 -3.02
N LYS A 361 2.30 1.19 -3.76
CA LYS A 361 3.63 1.02 -4.38
C LYS A 361 4.72 0.95 -3.32
N ALA A 362 4.67 1.84 -2.31
CA ALA A 362 5.59 1.80 -1.18
C ALA A 362 5.48 0.49 -0.39
N HIS A 363 4.25 0.02 -0.15
CA HIS A 363 3.99 -1.28 0.48
C HIS A 363 4.64 -2.44 -0.29
N ASN A 364 4.41 -2.55 -1.59
CA ASN A 364 5.00 -3.63 -2.39
C ASN A 364 6.55 -3.56 -2.42
N GLN A 365 7.11 -2.35 -2.49
CA GLN A 365 8.57 -2.16 -2.47
C GLN A 365 9.19 -2.54 -1.12
N LEU A 366 8.49 -2.27 -0.02
CA LEU A 366 8.92 -2.69 1.32
C LEU A 366 8.89 -4.21 1.45
N VAL A 367 7.79 -4.87 1.06
CA VAL A 367 7.70 -6.34 1.06
C VAL A 367 8.84 -6.97 0.25
N ASP A 368 9.12 -6.43 -0.94
CA ASP A 368 10.22 -6.90 -1.80
C ASP A 368 11.59 -6.78 -1.10
N ARG A 369 11.83 -5.65 -0.41
CA ARG A 369 13.09 -5.40 0.28
C ARG A 369 13.24 -6.28 1.52
N ASP A 370 12.19 -6.42 2.31
CA ASP A 370 12.19 -7.17 3.56
C ASP A 370 12.47 -8.67 3.34
N LEU A 371 12.00 -9.22 2.22
CA LEU A 371 12.21 -10.64 1.88
C LEU A 371 13.45 -10.91 1.01
N SER A 372 14.17 -9.88 0.58
CA SER A 372 15.29 -9.99 -0.38
C SER A 372 16.39 -10.93 0.13
N ALA A 373 16.81 -10.81 1.40
CA ALA A 373 17.79 -11.72 1.99
C ALA A 373 17.32 -13.18 2.02
N VAL A 374 16.05 -13.42 2.37
CA VAL A 374 15.46 -14.77 2.43
C VAL A 374 15.50 -15.41 1.03
N PHE A 375 15.04 -14.69 0.00
CA PHE A 375 15.04 -15.22 -1.37
C PHE A 375 16.45 -15.45 -1.93
N ARG A 376 17.43 -14.62 -1.54
CA ARG A 376 18.84 -14.85 -1.87
C ARG A 376 19.38 -16.13 -1.24
N GLN A 377 19.07 -16.37 0.04
CA GLN A 377 19.50 -17.58 0.73
C GLN A 377 18.79 -18.83 0.19
N LEU A 378 17.48 -18.74 -0.07
CA LEU A 378 16.67 -19.77 -0.71
C LEU A 378 17.24 -20.16 -2.07
N LYS A 379 17.57 -19.16 -2.91
CA LYS A 379 18.21 -19.37 -4.20
C LYS A 379 19.53 -20.10 -4.05
N GLN A 380 20.45 -19.59 -3.22
CA GLN A 380 21.78 -20.20 -3.05
C GLN A 380 21.69 -21.66 -2.60
N ARG A 381 20.84 -21.97 -1.62
CA ARG A 381 20.66 -23.34 -1.12
C ARG A 381 20.00 -24.25 -2.15
N THR A 382 19.02 -23.74 -2.89
CA THR A 382 18.35 -24.52 -3.95
C THR A 382 19.30 -24.79 -5.13
N GLU A 383 20.11 -23.82 -5.54
CA GLU A 383 21.16 -24.02 -6.56
C GLU A 383 22.18 -25.07 -6.12
N GLN A 384 22.60 -25.03 -4.85
CA GLN A 384 23.50 -26.04 -4.29
C GLN A 384 22.89 -27.44 -4.36
N VAL A 385 21.61 -27.60 -4.02
CA VAL A 385 20.90 -28.88 -4.14
C VAL A 385 20.89 -29.33 -5.60
N ILE A 386 20.48 -28.46 -6.53
CA ILE A 386 20.43 -28.76 -7.97
C ILE A 386 21.80 -29.22 -8.50
N GLN A 387 22.89 -28.56 -8.10
CA GLN A 387 24.24 -28.89 -8.56
C GLN A 387 24.84 -30.16 -7.92
N SER A 388 24.38 -30.51 -6.72
CA SER A 388 24.90 -31.67 -5.98
C SER A 388 24.30 -33.00 -6.39
N HIS A 389 23.18 -33.00 -7.13
CA HIS A 389 22.46 -34.22 -7.50
C HIS A 389 22.59 -34.52 -8.99
N GLU A 390 22.88 -35.79 -9.30
CA GLU A 390 23.03 -36.32 -10.66
C GLU A 390 21.73 -36.96 -11.20
N ASP A 391 20.64 -36.96 -10.43
CA ASP A 391 19.35 -37.52 -10.85
C ASP A 391 18.53 -36.48 -11.65
N ALA A 392 18.43 -36.71 -12.97
CA ALA A 392 17.65 -35.88 -13.88
C ALA A 392 16.17 -35.75 -13.47
N ALA A 393 15.53 -36.82 -13.00
CA ALA A 393 14.12 -36.80 -12.63
C ALA A 393 13.88 -35.92 -11.40
N LEU A 394 14.79 -35.97 -10.42
CA LEU A 394 14.75 -35.14 -9.22
C LEU A 394 14.96 -33.67 -9.55
N VAL A 395 15.97 -33.33 -10.35
CA VAL A 395 16.26 -31.94 -10.75
C VAL A 395 15.08 -31.34 -11.52
N TYR A 396 14.45 -32.13 -12.39
CA TYR A 396 13.26 -31.69 -13.12
C TYR A 396 12.04 -31.47 -12.20
N LYS A 397 11.82 -32.34 -11.21
CA LYS A 397 10.78 -32.10 -10.17
C LYS A 397 11.04 -30.81 -9.39
N ILE A 398 12.30 -30.50 -9.08
CA ILE A 398 12.67 -29.23 -8.44
C ILE A 398 12.38 -28.04 -9.37
N ALA A 399 12.68 -28.12 -10.67
CA ALA A 399 12.35 -27.06 -11.64
C ALA A 399 10.84 -26.76 -11.69
N ASN A 400 10.04 -27.83 -11.71
CA ASN A 400 8.58 -27.77 -11.66
C ASN A 400 8.08 -27.13 -10.36
N LEU A 401 8.66 -27.51 -9.22
CA LEU A 401 8.36 -26.93 -7.91
C LEU A 401 8.69 -25.42 -7.84
N ILE A 402 9.84 -25.00 -8.38
CA ILE A 402 10.22 -23.58 -8.48
C ILE A 402 9.20 -22.83 -9.33
N THR A 403 8.80 -23.38 -10.47
CA THR A 403 7.81 -22.76 -11.37
C THR A 403 6.44 -22.64 -10.70
N PHE A 404 6.02 -23.66 -9.94
CA PHE A 404 4.80 -23.64 -9.15
C PHE A 404 4.82 -22.52 -8.10
N TYR A 405 5.87 -22.44 -7.28
CA TYR A 405 6.00 -21.40 -6.27
C TYR A 405 6.16 -20.01 -6.86
N ARG A 406 6.88 -19.87 -7.98
CA ARG A 406 6.97 -18.61 -8.73
C ARG A 406 5.59 -18.08 -9.10
N ASN A 407 4.66 -18.93 -9.54
CA ASN A 407 3.30 -18.52 -9.85
C ASN A 407 2.52 -18.11 -8.59
N ILE A 408 2.70 -18.81 -7.48
CA ILE A 408 2.12 -18.42 -6.18
C ILE A 408 2.62 -17.03 -5.77
N PHE A 409 3.94 -16.81 -5.79
CA PHE A 409 4.55 -15.53 -5.45
C PHE A 409 4.15 -14.42 -6.42
N SER A 410 3.93 -14.73 -7.70
CA SER A 410 3.45 -13.73 -8.68
C SER A 410 2.05 -13.20 -8.34
N ASN A 411 1.18 -14.06 -7.79
CA ASN A 411 -0.14 -13.65 -7.33
C ASN A 411 -0.07 -12.86 -6.00
N LEU A 412 0.94 -13.13 -5.16
CA LEU A 412 1.11 -12.47 -3.86
C LEU A 412 1.86 -11.14 -3.92
N LEU A 413 2.89 -11.02 -4.75
CA LEU A 413 3.76 -9.83 -4.81
C LEU A 413 3.45 -8.93 -6.02
N GLY A 414 2.69 -9.46 -6.99
CA GLY A 414 2.43 -8.81 -8.27
C GLY A 414 3.53 -9.07 -9.30
N LYS A 415 3.20 -8.86 -10.58
CA LYS A 415 4.08 -9.21 -11.71
C LYS A 415 5.37 -8.38 -11.83
N GLN A 416 5.49 -7.28 -11.08
CA GLN A 416 6.64 -6.36 -11.13
C GLN A 416 7.60 -6.51 -9.94
N SER A 417 7.41 -7.54 -9.10
CA SER A 417 8.24 -7.77 -7.93
C SER A 417 9.66 -8.19 -8.32
N GLN A 418 10.66 -7.56 -7.67
CA GLN A 418 12.08 -7.89 -7.87
C GLN A 418 12.41 -9.30 -7.38
N LEU A 419 11.62 -9.86 -6.46
CA LEU A 419 11.83 -11.21 -5.94
C LEU A 419 11.53 -12.29 -6.98
N LEU A 420 10.61 -12.01 -7.92
CA LEU A 420 10.33 -12.93 -9.03
C LEU A 420 11.52 -13.03 -9.99
N GLU A 421 12.26 -11.93 -10.18
CA GLU A 421 13.49 -11.91 -10.99
C GLU A 421 14.61 -12.76 -10.37
N ILE A 422 14.53 -13.08 -9.07
CA ILE A 422 15.48 -14.00 -8.40
C ILE A 422 15.13 -15.46 -8.73
N LEU A 423 13.83 -15.79 -8.84
CA LEU A 423 13.35 -17.16 -9.10
C LEU A 423 13.43 -17.58 -10.56
N ASP A 424 13.31 -16.64 -11.50
CA ASP A 424 13.40 -16.91 -12.95
C ASP A 424 14.74 -17.60 -13.33
N PRO A 425 15.92 -17.04 -12.98
CA PRO A 425 17.20 -17.69 -13.24
C PRO A 425 17.38 -19.04 -12.53
N LEU A 426 16.69 -19.23 -11.40
CA LEU A 426 16.78 -20.47 -10.63
C LEU A 426 16.06 -21.62 -11.37
N SER A 427 14.88 -21.34 -11.94
CA SER A 427 14.15 -22.27 -12.80
C SER A 427 14.97 -22.63 -14.05
N ASP A 428 15.53 -21.61 -14.72
CA ASP A 428 16.38 -21.82 -15.90
C ASP A 428 17.63 -22.65 -15.58
N THR A 429 18.21 -22.47 -14.39
CA THR A 429 19.36 -23.25 -13.95
C THR A 429 18.98 -24.70 -13.69
N ALA A 430 17.83 -24.96 -13.05
CA ALA A 430 17.33 -26.31 -12.86
C ALA A 430 17.08 -27.04 -14.21
N ILE A 431 16.42 -26.39 -15.16
CA ILE A 431 16.19 -26.95 -16.51
C ILE A 431 17.51 -27.19 -17.24
N ARG A 432 18.48 -26.26 -17.16
CA ARG A 432 19.80 -26.43 -17.80
C ARG A 432 20.57 -27.60 -17.20
N THR A 433 20.60 -27.75 -15.88
CA THR A 433 21.25 -28.88 -15.22
C THR A 433 20.58 -30.19 -15.60
N PHE A 434 19.24 -30.25 -15.62
CA PHE A 434 18.50 -31.41 -16.13
C PHE A 434 18.96 -31.80 -17.55
N LYS A 435 18.99 -30.83 -18.48
CA LYS A 435 19.44 -31.09 -19.85
C LYS A 435 20.90 -31.55 -19.91
N SER A 436 21.77 -31.00 -19.06
CA SER A 436 23.17 -31.42 -18.97
C SER A 436 23.29 -32.89 -18.55
N ILE A 437 22.58 -33.28 -17.49
CA ILE A 437 22.60 -34.68 -17.00
C ILE A 437 22.12 -35.65 -18.08
N ILE A 438 21.03 -35.31 -18.78
CA ILE A 438 20.52 -36.15 -19.88
C ILE A 438 21.54 -36.24 -21.03
N ARG A 439 22.17 -35.13 -21.42
CA ARG A 439 23.23 -35.14 -22.45
C ARG A 439 24.44 -35.98 -22.04
N ASP A 440 24.83 -35.91 -20.77
CA ASP A 440 25.92 -36.72 -20.24
C ASP A 440 25.56 -38.22 -20.29
N GLN A 441 24.31 -38.58 -19.99
CA GLN A 441 23.82 -39.95 -20.19
C GLN A 441 23.87 -40.37 -21.68
N VAL A 442 23.38 -39.53 -22.58
CA VAL A 442 23.38 -39.80 -24.03
C VAL A 442 24.79 -39.95 -24.59
N THR A 443 25.73 -39.10 -24.18
CA THR A 443 27.14 -39.19 -24.63
C THR A 443 27.81 -40.46 -24.12
N ASN A 444 27.56 -40.85 -22.87
CA ASN A 444 28.02 -42.12 -22.33
C ASN A 444 27.43 -43.31 -23.12
N LEU A 445 26.15 -43.25 -23.49
CA LEU A 445 25.54 -44.26 -24.35
C LEU A 445 26.16 -44.32 -25.73
N GLN A 446 26.44 -43.19 -26.38
CA GLN A 446 27.07 -43.19 -27.69
C GLN A 446 28.45 -43.86 -27.65
N ILE A 447 29.23 -43.62 -26.59
CA ILE A 447 30.53 -44.27 -26.39
C ILE A 447 30.36 -45.77 -26.17
N ASP A 448 29.40 -46.19 -25.35
CA ASP A 448 29.15 -47.59 -25.06
C ASP A 448 28.64 -48.35 -26.29
N THR A 449 27.69 -47.75 -27.02
CA THR A 449 27.12 -48.32 -28.26
C THR A 449 28.15 -48.42 -29.39
N LEU A 450 29.20 -47.60 -29.39
CA LEU A 450 30.34 -47.75 -30.31
C LEU A 450 31.29 -48.88 -29.90
N SER A 451 31.29 -49.25 -28.62
CA SER A 451 32.20 -50.23 -28.01
C SER A 451 31.60 -51.64 -27.93
N THR A 452 30.28 -51.78 -27.73
CA THR A 452 29.57 -53.06 -27.70
C THR A 452 29.16 -53.53 -29.10
N ALA A 453 29.51 -54.77 -29.43
CA ALA A 453 29.19 -55.40 -30.71
C ALA A 453 27.75 -55.95 -30.71
N ALA A 454 26.90 -55.35 -31.54
CA ALA A 454 25.51 -55.73 -31.85
C ALA A 454 24.51 -55.72 -30.65
N PRO A 455 23.20 -55.53 -30.90
CA PRO A 455 22.16 -55.84 -29.91
C PRO A 455 22.27 -57.30 -29.46
N ASP A 456 21.83 -57.61 -28.23
CA ASP A 456 21.73 -58.98 -27.74
C ASP A 456 21.01 -59.89 -28.76
N GLU A 457 21.37 -61.19 -28.79
CA GLU A 457 20.80 -62.17 -29.73
C GLU A 457 19.25 -62.22 -29.70
N ASP A 458 18.67 -61.84 -28.56
CA ASP A 458 17.23 -61.82 -28.28
C ASP A 458 16.47 -60.65 -28.92
N LEU A 459 17.16 -59.63 -29.47
CA LEU A 459 16.55 -58.43 -30.08
C LEU A 459 15.53 -57.69 -29.18
N ALA A 460 15.67 -57.84 -27.87
CA ALA A 460 14.84 -57.16 -26.89
C ALA A 460 15.15 -55.66 -26.82
N MET A 461 14.29 -54.90 -26.14
CA MET A 461 14.55 -53.49 -25.86
C MET A 461 15.85 -53.32 -25.04
N PRO A 462 16.77 -52.42 -25.44
CA PRO A 462 17.97 -52.16 -24.67
C PRO A 462 17.67 -51.56 -23.29
N ASP A 463 18.42 -51.98 -22.26
CA ASP A 463 18.26 -51.52 -20.87
C ASP A 463 18.34 -49.99 -20.73
N PHE A 464 19.16 -49.34 -21.55
CA PHE A 464 19.26 -47.88 -21.53
C PHE A 464 17.94 -47.20 -21.91
N LEU A 465 17.20 -47.76 -22.87
CA LEU A 465 15.92 -47.22 -23.31
C LEU A 465 14.84 -47.52 -22.27
N VAL A 466 14.87 -48.70 -21.65
CA VAL A 466 13.97 -49.03 -20.51
C VAL A 466 14.13 -48.00 -19.39
N ASN A 467 15.38 -47.68 -19.01
CA ASN A 467 15.69 -46.67 -18.00
C ASN A 467 15.27 -45.25 -18.42
N ALA A 468 15.48 -44.89 -19.70
CA ALA A 468 15.05 -43.61 -20.25
C ALA A 468 13.52 -43.48 -20.24
N LEU A 469 12.78 -44.53 -20.61
CA LEU A 469 11.31 -44.56 -20.57
C LEU A 469 10.79 -44.48 -19.13
N HIS A 470 11.42 -45.16 -18.18
CA HIS A 470 11.06 -45.03 -16.76
C HIS A 470 11.28 -43.59 -16.26
N THR A 471 12.41 -42.98 -16.60
CA THR A 471 12.69 -41.57 -16.30
C THR A 471 11.64 -40.67 -16.92
N LEU A 472 11.33 -40.86 -18.21
CA LEU A 472 10.31 -40.12 -18.94
C LEU A 472 8.93 -40.24 -18.29
N GLN A 473 8.52 -41.43 -17.84
CA GLN A 473 7.26 -41.60 -17.11
C GLN A 473 7.21 -40.76 -15.83
N VAL A 474 8.33 -40.64 -15.12
CA VAL A 474 8.43 -39.76 -13.94
C VAL A 474 8.34 -38.28 -14.34
N LEU A 475 8.97 -37.88 -15.45
CA LEU A 475 8.90 -36.51 -15.97
C LEU A 475 7.47 -36.15 -16.40
N ILE A 476 6.80 -37.02 -17.15
CA ILE A 476 5.42 -36.86 -17.61
C ILE A 476 4.47 -36.69 -16.41
N LYS A 477 4.57 -37.57 -15.41
CA LYS A 477 3.75 -37.47 -14.19
C LYS A 477 4.02 -36.17 -13.42
N SER A 478 5.30 -35.80 -13.28
CA SER A 478 5.70 -34.54 -12.63
C SER A 478 5.10 -33.33 -13.34
N TYR A 479 5.16 -33.30 -14.67
CA TYR A 479 4.62 -32.23 -15.49
C TYR A 479 3.10 -32.11 -15.36
N ASP A 480 2.38 -33.24 -15.41
CA ASP A 480 0.91 -33.28 -15.26
C ASP A 480 0.46 -32.75 -13.89
N THR A 481 1.20 -33.06 -12.82
CA THR A 481 0.89 -32.58 -11.46
C THR A 481 1.29 -31.13 -11.20
N SER A 482 2.30 -30.59 -11.91
CA SER A 482 2.95 -29.32 -11.58
C SER A 482 2.30 -28.10 -12.24
N LEU A 483 1.53 -28.26 -13.31
CA LEU A 483 1.06 -27.15 -14.13
C LEU A 483 -0.43 -26.85 -13.95
N MET A 484 -0.71 -25.59 -13.64
CA MET A 484 -2.07 -25.02 -13.60
C MET A 484 -2.61 -24.65 -15.00
N ILE A 485 -1.83 -24.90 -16.07
CA ILE A 485 -2.24 -24.59 -17.45
C ILE A 485 -3.37 -25.54 -17.86
N THR A 486 -4.56 -24.98 -18.03
CA THR A 486 -5.76 -25.77 -18.37
C THR A 486 -5.80 -26.12 -19.86
N ASP A 487 -5.22 -25.27 -20.72
CA ASP A 487 -5.17 -25.51 -22.17
C ASP A 487 -4.29 -26.72 -22.49
N SER A 488 -4.82 -27.66 -23.26
CA SER A 488 -4.07 -28.83 -23.74
C SER A 488 -2.98 -28.45 -24.74
N THR A 489 -3.17 -27.40 -25.54
CA THR A 489 -2.25 -27.03 -26.63
C THR A 489 -0.96 -26.40 -26.12
N GLU A 490 -1.06 -25.47 -25.18
CA GLU A 490 0.09 -24.87 -24.51
C GLU A 490 0.87 -25.92 -23.68
N ARG A 491 0.17 -26.88 -23.07
CA ARG A 491 0.81 -28.01 -22.38
C ARG A 491 1.63 -28.89 -23.32
N MET A 492 1.12 -29.17 -24.51
CA MET A 492 1.87 -29.94 -25.51
C MET A 492 3.13 -29.19 -25.94
N GLN A 493 3.01 -27.90 -26.27
CA GLN A 493 4.13 -27.08 -26.69
C GLN A 493 5.20 -26.92 -25.59
N GLY A 494 4.78 -26.84 -24.33
CA GLY A 494 5.68 -26.72 -23.18
C GLY A 494 6.47 -28.00 -22.89
N PHE A 495 5.91 -29.18 -23.16
CA PHE A 495 6.58 -30.46 -22.89
C PHE A 495 7.43 -30.97 -24.06
N GLU A 496 7.16 -30.51 -25.29
CA GLU A 496 7.89 -30.90 -26.50
C GLU A 496 9.43 -30.76 -26.39
N PRO A 497 10.00 -29.66 -25.84
CA PRO A 497 11.45 -29.54 -25.67
C PRO A 497 12.06 -30.56 -24.71
N ILE A 498 11.26 -31.13 -23.80
CA ILE A 498 11.71 -32.17 -22.86
C ILE A 498 11.73 -33.53 -23.58
N LEU A 499 10.73 -33.81 -24.43
CA LEU A 499 10.74 -35.01 -25.28
C LEU A 499 11.95 -35.01 -26.22
N GLN A 500 12.23 -33.89 -26.87
CA GLN A 500 13.37 -33.74 -27.77
C GLN A 500 14.72 -33.99 -27.09
N GLU A 501 14.84 -33.67 -25.80
CA GLU A 501 16.09 -33.89 -25.07
C GLU A 501 16.15 -35.28 -24.41
N ALA A 502 15.04 -35.75 -23.83
CA ALA A 502 14.99 -36.95 -22.98
C ALA A 502 14.57 -38.24 -23.70
N LEU A 503 14.07 -38.18 -24.95
CA LEU A 503 13.63 -39.35 -25.70
C LEU A 503 14.34 -39.47 -27.06
N ASP A 504 14.35 -38.42 -27.87
CA ASP A 504 14.85 -38.47 -29.25
C ASP A 504 16.30 -38.98 -29.38
N PRO A 505 17.26 -38.62 -28.50
CA PRO A 505 18.62 -39.15 -28.61
C PRO A 505 18.71 -40.65 -28.33
N PHE A 506 17.88 -41.18 -27.43
CA PHE A 506 17.82 -42.61 -27.13
C PHE A 506 17.19 -43.39 -28.28
N LEU A 507 16.17 -42.82 -28.94
CA LEU A 507 15.59 -43.41 -30.16
C LEU A 507 16.58 -43.41 -31.32
N SER A 508 17.32 -42.32 -31.52
CA SER A 508 18.40 -42.24 -32.51
C SER A 508 19.47 -43.31 -32.26
N GLY A 509 19.85 -43.52 -31.00
CA GLY A 509 20.75 -44.61 -30.61
C GLY A 509 20.21 -46.00 -30.98
N CYS A 510 18.93 -46.25 -30.76
CA CYS A 510 18.28 -47.51 -31.17
C CYS A 510 18.24 -47.66 -32.71
N GLU A 511 17.98 -46.59 -33.45
CA GLU A 511 18.04 -46.63 -34.92
C GLU A 511 19.44 -46.94 -35.44
N ASP A 512 20.48 -46.35 -34.84
CA ASP A 512 21.87 -46.63 -35.19
C ASP A 512 22.26 -48.09 -34.88
N MET A 513 21.69 -48.69 -33.83
CA MET A 513 21.84 -50.12 -33.53
C MET A 513 21.09 -50.97 -34.57
N ALA A 514 19.85 -50.61 -34.91
CA ALA A 514 19.03 -51.32 -35.89
C ALA A 514 19.70 -51.35 -37.28
N ARG A 515 20.37 -50.27 -37.69
CA ARG A 515 21.10 -50.17 -38.97
C ARG A 515 22.37 -51.03 -39.02
N ARG A 516 22.91 -51.43 -37.87
CA ARG A 516 24.11 -52.29 -37.77
C ARG A 516 23.80 -53.78 -37.81
N LEU A 517 22.53 -54.17 -37.70
CA LEU A 517 22.11 -55.57 -37.80
C LEU A 517 22.28 -56.08 -39.23
N HIS A 518 22.79 -57.31 -39.36
CA HIS A 518 23.11 -57.92 -40.66
C HIS A 518 21.87 -58.36 -41.44
N HIS A 519 20.84 -58.83 -40.74
CA HIS A 519 19.60 -59.30 -41.37
C HIS A 519 18.52 -58.22 -41.29
N PRO A 520 17.82 -57.91 -42.41
CA PRO A 520 16.76 -56.90 -42.42
C PRO A 520 15.60 -57.29 -41.49
N GLN A 521 15.30 -58.59 -41.39
CA GLN A 521 14.31 -59.13 -40.45
C GLN A 521 14.62 -58.73 -39.00
N ASP A 522 15.85 -58.98 -38.55
CA ASP A 522 16.26 -58.67 -37.18
C ASP A 522 16.16 -57.17 -36.90
N SER A 523 16.48 -56.33 -37.90
CA SER A 523 16.33 -54.87 -37.83
C SER A 523 14.87 -54.44 -37.61
N HIS A 524 13.93 -55.03 -38.36
CA HIS A 524 12.50 -54.75 -38.21
C HIS A 524 11.93 -55.29 -36.90
N ILE A 525 12.31 -56.50 -36.47
CA ILE A 525 11.87 -57.09 -35.20
C ILE A 525 12.35 -56.23 -34.03
N PHE A 526 13.64 -55.86 -34.02
CA PHE A 526 14.19 -54.96 -33.01
C PHE A 526 13.47 -53.61 -32.99
N ALA A 527 13.17 -53.04 -34.17
CA ALA A 527 12.41 -51.79 -34.27
C ALA A 527 11.01 -51.87 -33.67
N LEU A 528 10.27 -52.95 -33.93
CA LEU A 528 8.95 -53.17 -33.36
C LEU A 528 9.01 -53.35 -31.83
N ASN A 529 10.01 -54.10 -31.33
CA ASN A 529 10.18 -54.35 -29.89
C ASN A 529 10.45 -53.07 -29.09
N TYR A 530 11.17 -52.08 -29.64
CA TYR A 530 11.39 -50.81 -28.94
C TYR A 530 10.31 -49.75 -29.19
N LEU A 531 9.71 -49.69 -30.39
CA LEU A 531 8.70 -48.68 -30.73
C LEU A 531 7.38 -48.91 -30.01
N ASP A 532 6.90 -50.15 -29.91
CA ASP A 532 5.58 -50.46 -29.35
C ASP A 532 5.46 -50.04 -27.86
N PRO A 533 6.42 -50.39 -26.97
CA PRO A 533 6.37 -49.93 -25.57
C PRO A 533 6.63 -48.42 -25.43
N THR A 534 7.40 -47.82 -26.33
CA THR A 534 7.62 -46.37 -26.37
C THR A 534 6.31 -45.63 -26.67
N ILE A 535 5.57 -46.08 -27.69
CA ILE A 535 4.26 -45.55 -28.06
C ILE A 535 3.27 -45.73 -26.91
N ALA A 536 3.23 -46.90 -26.28
CA ALA A 536 2.38 -47.15 -25.12
C ALA A 536 2.67 -46.19 -23.96
N THR A 537 3.95 -45.89 -23.71
CA THR A 537 4.38 -44.93 -22.69
C THR A 537 3.89 -43.52 -22.99
N LEU A 538 4.03 -43.04 -24.23
CA LEU A 538 3.58 -41.71 -24.63
C LEU A 538 2.04 -41.58 -24.70
N LYS A 539 1.32 -42.66 -25.01
CA LYS A 539 -0.15 -42.67 -25.02
C LYS A 539 -0.77 -42.59 -23.63
N SER A 540 0.01 -42.79 -22.57
CA SER A 540 -0.51 -42.75 -21.20
C SER A 540 -1.11 -41.40 -20.81
N HIS A 541 -0.68 -40.30 -21.45
CA HIS A 541 -1.16 -38.95 -21.17
C HIS A 541 -1.54 -38.21 -22.48
N ALA A 542 -2.58 -37.37 -22.42
CA ALA A 542 -3.15 -36.72 -23.61
C ALA A 542 -2.15 -35.78 -24.32
N PHE A 543 -1.30 -35.08 -23.57
CA PHE A 543 -0.35 -34.11 -24.12
C PHE A 543 0.88 -34.75 -24.78
N THR A 544 1.14 -36.04 -24.56
CA THR A 544 2.21 -36.80 -25.23
C THR A 544 1.68 -37.70 -26.35
N SER A 545 0.37 -37.97 -26.35
CA SER A 545 -0.27 -38.85 -27.35
C SER A 545 -0.14 -38.33 -28.78
N GLN A 546 -0.17 -37.01 -28.99
CA GLN A 546 -0.07 -36.45 -30.34
C GLN A 546 1.30 -36.76 -30.98
N ARG A 547 2.39 -36.69 -30.21
CA ARG A 547 3.73 -37.03 -30.71
C ARG A 547 3.81 -38.51 -31.08
N ALA A 548 3.22 -39.39 -30.27
CA ALA A 548 3.17 -40.82 -30.57
C ALA A 548 2.42 -41.09 -31.90
N THR A 549 1.26 -40.45 -32.10
CA THR A 549 0.40 -40.66 -33.27
C THR A 549 0.95 -40.07 -34.57
N LEU A 550 1.63 -38.91 -34.51
CA LEU A 550 2.12 -38.26 -35.73
C LEU A 550 3.49 -38.75 -36.20
N ASP A 551 4.33 -39.25 -35.29
CA ASP A 551 5.73 -39.60 -35.58
C ASP A 551 5.99 -41.11 -35.46
N LEU A 552 5.73 -41.68 -34.28
CA LEU A 552 6.14 -43.05 -33.98
C LEU A 552 5.19 -44.12 -34.55
N GLU A 553 3.88 -43.90 -34.55
CA GLU A 553 2.90 -44.83 -35.13
C GLU A 553 3.12 -45.09 -36.62
N PRO A 554 3.29 -44.08 -37.49
CA PRO A 554 3.60 -44.32 -38.90
C PRO A 554 4.90 -45.11 -39.11
N ARG A 555 5.89 -44.92 -38.23
CA ARG A 555 7.14 -45.69 -38.25
C ARG A 555 6.91 -47.16 -37.86
N LEU A 556 6.10 -47.40 -36.84
CA LEU A 556 5.70 -48.74 -36.40
C LEU A 556 4.96 -49.47 -37.53
N GLU A 557 3.96 -48.84 -38.14
CA GLU A 557 3.17 -49.41 -39.25
C GLU A 557 4.03 -49.74 -40.46
N ARG A 558 5.02 -48.90 -40.77
CA ARG A 558 5.99 -49.16 -41.85
C ARG A 558 6.81 -50.41 -41.56
N HIS A 559 7.39 -50.52 -40.37
CA HIS A 559 8.16 -51.71 -40.01
C HIS A 559 7.30 -52.98 -39.92
N GLU A 560 6.03 -52.87 -39.50
CA GLU A 560 5.06 -53.97 -39.54
C GLU A 560 4.81 -54.42 -40.99
N THR A 561 4.63 -53.48 -41.91
CA THR A 561 4.40 -53.76 -43.34
C THR A 561 5.62 -54.41 -43.99
N ASP A 562 6.82 -53.87 -43.76
CA ASP A 562 8.07 -54.39 -44.29
C ASP A 562 8.36 -55.81 -43.75
N LEU A 563 8.13 -56.04 -42.44
CA LEU A 563 8.30 -57.36 -41.84
C LEU A 563 7.25 -58.37 -42.36
N THR A 564 6.03 -57.92 -42.64
CA THR A 564 5.00 -58.74 -43.29
C THR A 564 5.45 -59.15 -44.69
N GLU A 565 6.08 -58.26 -45.46
CA GLU A 565 6.62 -58.58 -46.78
C GLU A 565 7.79 -59.57 -46.71
N ILE A 566 8.70 -59.41 -45.76
CA ILE A 566 9.80 -60.36 -45.53
C ILE A 566 9.26 -61.74 -45.14
N THR A 567 8.28 -61.78 -44.23
CA THR A 567 7.63 -63.03 -43.79
C THR A 567 6.91 -63.72 -44.93
N HIS A 568 6.20 -62.94 -45.76
CA HIS A 568 5.56 -63.44 -46.97
C HIS A 568 6.55 -63.99 -47.99
N ASN A 569 7.67 -63.30 -48.24
CA ASN A 569 8.71 -63.79 -49.14
C ASN A 569 9.38 -65.06 -48.62
N TRP A 570 9.55 -65.17 -47.30
CA TRP A 570 10.01 -66.40 -46.66
C TRP A 570 9.02 -67.56 -46.86
N LEU A 571 7.71 -67.33 -46.68
CA LEU A 571 6.66 -68.32 -46.99
C LEU A 571 6.73 -68.81 -48.45
N LEU A 572 6.91 -67.89 -49.40
CA LEU A 572 7.05 -68.23 -50.83
C LEU A 572 8.31 -69.07 -51.12
N GLN A 573 9.42 -68.77 -50.47
CA GLN A 573 10.68 -69.50 -50.64
C GLN A 573 10.60 -70.91 -50.03
N GLN A 574 10.07 -71.05 -48.81
CA GLN A 574 9.98 -72.34 -48.13
C GLN A 574 8.97 -73.29 -48.80
N SER A 575 7.87 -72.75 -49.30
CA SER A 575 6.87 -73.51 -50.06
C SER A 575 7.29 -73.89 -51.49
N GLY A 576 8.33 -73.27 -52.04
CA GLY A 576 8.73 -73.42 -53.45
C GLY A 576 7.85 -72.64 -54.44
N LEU A 577 6.81 -71.94 -53.97
CA LEU A 577 5.89 -71.17 -54.79
C LEU A 577 6.54 -69.91 -55.39
N SER A 578 7.67 -69.45 -54.83
CA SER A 578 8.42 -68.30 -55.36
C SER A 578 8.78 -68.46 -56.83
N SER A 579 9.25 -69.64 -57.23
CA SER A 579 9.65 -69.92 -58.60
C SER A 579 8.46 -69.87 -59.57
N LEU A 580 7.28 -70.34 -59.16
CA LEU A 580 6.07 -70.27 -59.99
C LEU A 580 5.56 -68.84 -60.12
N LYS A 581 5.57 -68.07 -59.02
CA LYS A 581 5.16 -66.66 -59.03
C LYS A 581 6.04 -65.79 -59.95
N GLU A 582 7.34 -66.08 -60.03
CA GLU A 582 8.28 -65.31 -60.86
C GLU A 582 8.30 -65.73 -62.33
N THR A 583 7.86 -66.95 -62.66
CA THR A 583 7.97 -67.51 -64.02
C THR A 583 6.64 -67.58 -64.76
N VAL A 584 5.51 -67.61 -64.05
CA VAL A 584 4.18 -67.83 -64.63
C VAL A 584 3.34 -66.57 -64.51
N PHE A 585 3.22 -65.81 -65.61
CA PHE A 585 2.37 -64.62 -65.70
C PHE A 585 1.18 -64.81 -66.65
N ALA A 586 1.35 -65.69 -67.64
CA ALA A 586 0.34 -66.02 -68.63
C ALA A 586 0.22 -67.54 -68.80
N PRO A 587 -0.93 -68.03 -69.32
CA PRO A 587 -1.11 -69.45 -69.62
C PRO A 587 -0.05 -70.04 -70.56
N ASP A 588 0.52 -69.21 -71.45
CA ASP A 588 1.55 -69.61 -72.40
C ASP A 588 2.89 -69.95 -71.73
N ASP A 589 3.16 -69.38 -70.55
CA ASP A 589 4.39 -69.64 -69.79
C ASP A 589 4.43 -71.08 -69.24
N LEU A 590 3.25 -71.72 -69.11
CA LEU A 590 3.10 -73.11 -68.68
C LEU A 590 3.24 -74.13 -69.82
N ALA A 591 3.46 -73.68 -71.07
CA ALA A 591 3.56 -74.56 -72.23
C ALA A 591 4.67 -75.63 -72.10
N SER A 592 5.77 -75.29 -71.43
CA SER A 592 6.88 -76.22 -71.13
C SER A 592 6.52 -77.26 -70.07
N SER A 593 5.65 -76.91 -69.12
CA SER A 593 5.23 -77.79 -68.01
C SER A 593 4.35 -78.95 -68.49
N TYR A 594 3.69 -78.81 -69.64
CA TYR A 594 2.96 -79.89 -70.30
C TYR A 594 3.87 -80.92 -70.98
N ASN A 595 5.12 -80.56 -71.28
CA ASN A 595 6.12 -81.46 -71.89
C ASN A 595 6.99 -82.14 -70.82
N ASP A 596 7.28 -81.46 -69.71
CA ASP A 596 8.00 -82.01 -68.56
C ASP A 596 7.39 -81.54 -67.22
N PRO A 597 6.46 -82.31 -66.63
CA PRO A 597 5.73 -81.90 -65.42
C PRO A 597 6.55 -82.05 -64.14
N ASN A 598 7.80 -82.53 -64.22
CA ASN A 598 8.61 -82.87 -63.04
C ASN A 598 8.88 -81.67 -62.13
N GLN A 599 9.04 -80.47 -62.70
CA GLN A 599 9.26 -79.25 -61.92
C GLN A 599 8.00 -78.85 -61.12
N LEU A 600 6.83 -78.86 -61.77
CA LEU A 600 5.56 -78.55 -61.11
C LEU A 600 5.20 -79.60 -60.05
N ALA A 601 5.45 -80.88 -60.32
CA ALA A 601 5.25 -81.97 -59.37
C ALA A 601 6.15 -81.85 -58.14
N THR A 602 7.41 -81.43 -58.33
CA THR A 602 8.36 -81.22 -57.22
C THR A 602 7.92 -80.05 -56.34
N ILE A 603 7.44 -78.95 -56.93
CA ILE A 603 6.92 -77.80 -56.19
C ILE A 603 5.62 -78.17 -55.44
N ALA A 604 4.73 -78.95 -56.04
CA ALA A 604 3.54 -79.47 -55.36
C ALA A 604 3.90 -80.31 -54.12
N GLN A 605 4.88 -81.21 -54.25
CA GLN A 605 5.37 -82.04 -53.13
C GLN A 605 6.01 -81.20 -52.03
N GLN A 606 6.79 -80.18 -52.39
CA GLN A 606 7.40 -79.27 -51.42
C GLN A 606 6.33 -78.45 -50.68
N LEU A 607 5.32 -77.95 -51.40
CA LEU A 607 4.18 -77.23 -50.83
C LEU A 607 3.41 -78.12 -49.85
N ASP A 608 3.08 -79.36 -50.22
CA ASP A 608 2.37 -80.32 -49.37
C ASP A 608 3.14 -80.69 -48.10
N ALA A 609 4.47 -80.76 -48.17
CA ALA A 609 5.31 -81.02 -47.01
C ALA A 609 5.39 -79.81 -46.05
N PHE A 610 5.27 -78.59 -46.57
CA PHE A 610 5.40 -77.35 -45.82
C PHE A 610 4.09 -76.91 -45.13
N LEU A 611 2.94 -77.01 -45.81
CA LEU A 611 1.65 -76.50 -45.31
C LEU A 611 1.26 -76.96 -43.89
N PRO A 612 1.50 -78.22 -43.45
CA PRO A 612 1.13 -78.65 -42.11
C PRO A 612 1.87 -77.96 -40.96
N SER A 613 3.11 -77.51 -41.18
CA SER A 613 3.93 -76.80 -40.18
C SER A 613 4.08 -75.30 -40.45
N ALA A 614 3.57 -74.82 -41.58
CA ALA A 614 3.79 -73.45 -42.07
C ALA A 614 3.47 -72.36 -41.04
N THR A 615 2.33 -72.43 -40.34
CA THR A 615 1.93 -71.41 -39.36
C THR A 615 2.81 -71.40 -38.12
N ASP A 616 3.20 -72.57 -37.61
CA ASP A 616 4.07 -72.69 -36.45
C ASP A 616 5.53 -72.34 -36.79
N ASP A 617 6.01 -72.73 -37.98
CA ASP A 617 7.33 -72.34 -38.46
C ASP A 617 7.41 -70.83 -38.70
N THR A 618 6.34 -70.19 -39.18
CA THR A 618 6.26 -68.72 -39.32
C THR A 618 6.26 -68.03 -37.96
N ARG A 619 5.57 -68.57 -36.95
CA ARG A 619 5.63 -68.04 -35.57
C ARG A 619 7.03 -68.17 -34.98
N ASN A 620 7.72 -69.28 -35.24
CA ASN A 620 9.10 -69.49 -34.82
C ASN A 620 10.06 -68.54 -35.55
N PHE A 621 9.81 -68.27 -36.83
CA PHE A 621 10.54 -67.28 -37.62
C PHE A 621 10.41 -65.86 -37.00
N LEU A 622 9.24 -65.53 -36.45
CA LEU A 622 9.00 -64.29 -35.70
C LEU A 622 9.24 -64.42 -34.19
N GLY A 623 9.92 -65.47 -33.73
CA GLY A 623 9.98 -65.85 -32.32
C GLY A 623 10.60 -64.81 -31.38
N LYS A 624 11.42 -63.90 -31.92
CA LYS A 624 12.08 -62.79 -31.22
C LYS A 624 11.22 -61.52 -31.08
N LEU A 625 10.01 -61.50 -31.65
CA LEU A 625 9.07 -60.39 -31.51
C LEU A 625 8.27 -60.54 -30.20
N ASP A 626 8.35 -59.54 -29.32
CA ASP A 626 7.78 -59.59 -27.97
C ASP A 626 6.25 -59.52 -27.98
N ASN A 627 5.68 -58.67 -28.84
CA ASN A 627 4.24 -58.44 -28.89
C ASN A 627 3.52 -59.55 -29.67
N ARG A 628 2.88 -60.48 -28.94
CA ARG A 628 2.12 -61.60 -29.50
C ARG A 628 0.93 -61.21 -30.38
N THR A 629 0.34 -60.03 -30.15
CA THR A 629 -0.76 -59.55 -31.00
C THR A 629 -0.27 -59.07 -32.36
N LEU A 630 0.91 -58.45 -32.40
CA LEU A 630 1.59 -58.09 -33.64
C LEU A 630 2.06 -59.33 -34.40
N VAL A 631 2.63 -60.33 -33.71
CA VAL A 631 2.99 -61.62 -34.32
C VAL A 631 1.79 -62.22 -35.05
N ARG A 632 0.64 -62.33 -34.38
CA ARG A 632 -0.57 -62.88 -34.99
C ARG A 632 -0.99 -62.08 -36.23
N ARG A 633 -1.03 -60.75 -36.13
CA ARG A 633 -1.45 -59.89 -37.23
C ARG A 633 -0.52 -60.00 -38.45
N ILE A 634 0.79 -60.04 -38.23
CA ILE A 634 1.79 -60.19 -39.30
C ILE A 634 1.65 -61.56 -39.97
N VAL A 635 1.47 -62.64 -39.18
CA VAL A 635 1.24 -63.99 -39.70
C VAL A 635 -0.04 -64.03 -40.52
N ASP A 636 -1.17 -63.56 -39.98
CA ASP A 636 -2.47 -63.57 -40.66
C ASP A 636 -2.38 -62.79 -42.00
N ASN A 637 -1.78 -61.60 -42.00
CA ASN A 637 -1.60 -60.78 -43.20
C ASN A 637 -0.63 -61.41 -44.22
N ALA A 638 0.45 -62.05 -43.77
CA ALA A 638 1.41 -62.73 -44.66
C ALA A 638 0.78 -63.98 -45.28
N CYS A 639 0.03 -64.76 -44.50
CA CYS A 639 -0.72 -65.92 -44.97
C CYS A 639 -1.82 -65.51 -45.96
N GLU A 640 -2.52 -64.40 -45.75
CA GLU A 640 -3.52 -63.90 -46.70
C GLU A 640 -2.88 -63.49 -48.04
N LYS A 641 -1.74 -62.79 -48.01
CA LYS A 641 -0.97 -62.47 -49.23
C LYS A 641 -0.50 -63.73 -49.95
N PHE A 642 -0.02 -64.72 -49.20
CA PHE A 642 0.40 -66.01 -49.74
C PHE A 642 -0.75 -66.76 -50.41
N CYS A 643 -1.94 -66.79 -49.78
CA CYS A 643 -3.15 -67.39 -50.37
C CYS A 643 -3.53 -66.67 -51.67
N ALA A 644 -3.49 -65.34 -51.70
CA ALA A 644 -3.82 -64.57 -52.91
C ALA A 644 -2.83 -64.83 -54.06
N ASP A 645 -1.54 -65.00 -53.76
CA ASP A 645 -0.54 -65.38 -54.76
C ASP A 645 -0.73 -66.82 -55.25
N PHE A 646 -1.10 -67.75 -54.37
CA PHE A 646 -1.46 -69.12 -54.75
C PHE A 646 -2.71 -69.15 -55.63
N GLU A 647 -3.79 -68.47 -55.24
CA GLU A 647 -5.04 -68.37 -56.01
C GLU A 647 -4.78 -67.82 -57.42
N ARG A 648 -3.83 -66.88 -57.58
CA ARG A 648 -3.40 -66.38 -58.89
C ARG A 648 -2.73 -67.48 -59.74
N VAL A 649 -1.83 -68.26 -59.14
CA VAL A 649 -1.17 -69.39 -59.84
C VAL A 649 -2.20 -70.46 -60.20
N GLU A 650 -3.15 -70.75 -59.30
CA GLU A 650 -4.26 -71.68 -59.55
C GLU A 650 -5.14 -71.22 -60.73
N ASP A 651 -5.53 -69.94 -60.78
CA ASP A 651 -6.31 -69.38 -61.90
C ASP A 651 -5.57 -69.51 -63.24
N ILE A 652 -4.26 -69.24 -63.26
CA ILE A 652 -3.47 -69.36 -64.49
C ILE A 652 -3.37 -70.83 -64.94
N ILE A 653 -3.19 -71.77 -64.01
CA ILE A 653 -3.18 -73.21 -64.30
C ILE A 653 -4.54 -73.66 -64.86
N LEU A 654 -5.64 -73.23 -64.24
CA LEU A 654 -7.00 -73.55 -64.72
C LEU A 654 -7.23 -73.02 -66.14
N ARG A 655 -6.87 -71.77 -66.39
CA ARG A 655 -7.01 -71.14 -67.72
C ARG A 655 -6.11 -71.80 -68.77
N ALA A 656 -4.93 -72.26 -68.38
CA ALA A 656 -4.05 -73.03 -69.26
C ALA A 656 -4.66 -74.39 -69.60
N ASP A 657 -5.21 -75.11 -68.62
CA ASP A 657 -5.87 -76.41 -68.82
C ASP A 657 -7.14 -76.24 -69.68
N GLU A 658 -7.92 -75.16 -69.50
CA GLU A 658 -9.07 -74.81 -70.34
C GLU A 658 -8.66 -74.51 -71.79
N ALA A 659 -7.61 -73.72 -72.00
CA ALA A 659 -7.07 -73.43 -73.32
C ALA A 659 -6.59 -74.73 -74.00
N ARG A 660 -5.88 -75.60 -73.27
CA ARG A 660 -5.44 -76.91 -73.76
C ARG A 660 -6.63 -77.82 -74.10
N ALA A 661 -7.67 -77.84 -73.28
CA ALA A 661 -8.90 -78.58 -73.56
C ALA A 661 -9.62 -78.07 -74.83
N GLY A 662 -9.58 -76.76 -75.08
CA GLY A 662 -10.06 -76.14 -76.32
C GLY A 662 -9.28 -76.58 -77.57
N PHE A 663 -7.95 -76.70 -77.48
CA PHE A 663 -7.11 -77.23 -78.56
C PHE A 663 -7.35 -78.73 -78.83
N ILE A 664 -7.53 -79.53 -77.78
CA ILE A 664 -7.79 -80.97 -77.88
C ILE A 664 -9.18 -81.26 -78.50
N ASN A 665 -10.20 -80.46 -78.16
CA ASN A 665 -11.56 -80.66 -78.70
C ASN A 665 -11.74 -80.13 -80.14
N GLY A 666 -10.80 -79.31 -80.64
CA GLY A 666 -10.83 -78.76 -82.02
C GLY A 666 -10.09 -79.60 -83.07
N GLY A 667 -9.25 -80.57 -82.65
CA GLY A 667 -8.50 -81.46 -83.52
C GLY A 667 -9.25 -82.77 -83.80
N ARG A 668 -9.61 -83.03 -85.07
CA ARG A 668 -10.09 -84.34 -85.52
C ARG A 668 -8.94 -85.35 -85.47
N ASP A 669 -9.23 -86.48 -84.81
CA ASP A 669 -8.56 -87.79 -84.89
C ASP A 669 -7.08 -87.85 -84.49
N GLY A 670 -6.83 -88.34 -83.27
CA GLY A 670 -5.53 -88.81 -82.80
C GLY A 670 -5.66 -89.50 -81.44
N GLU A 671 -5.56 -90.83 -81.42
CA GLU A 671 -5.57 -91.69 -80.24
C GLU A 671 -4.32 -91.46 -79.36
N ASP A 672 -4.50 -91.52 -78.03
CA ASP A 672 -3.49 -91.81 -77.00
C ASP A 672 -2.22 -90.94 -76.87
N GLU A 673 -2.30 -89.62 -77.10
CA GLU A 673 -1.36 -88.70 -76.41
C GLU A 673 -1.93 -88.32 -75.04
N LEU A 674 -1.23 -88.72 -73.98
CA LEU A 674 -1.55 -88.51 -72.57
C LEU A 674 -2.21 -87.14 -72.31
N LYS A 675 -3.50 -87.18 -71.94
CA LYS A 675 -4.26 -86.03 -71.44
C LYS A 675 -3.70 -85.61 -70.07
N LEU A 676 -2.50 -85.03 -70.06
CA LEU A 676 -1.92 -84.48 -68.85
C LEU A 676 -2.55 -83.11 -68.59
N PHE A 677 -3.42 -83.03 -67.59
CA PHE A 677 -3.87 -81.74 -67.06
C PHE A 677 -2.92 -81.32 -65.94
N LEU A 678 -2.51 -80.05 -65.93
CA LEU A 678 -1.61 -79.53 -64.89
C LEU A 678 -2.29 -79.54 -63.52
N ARG A 679 -3.63 -79.46 -63.48
CA ARG A 679 -4.46 -79.70 -62.29
C ARG A 679 -4.22 -81.07 -61.64
N ASP A 680 -3.95 -82.12 -62.43
CA ASP A 680 -3.68 -83.47 -61.90
C ASP A 680 -2.30 -83.56 -61.23
N VAL A 681 -1.37 -82.68 -61.63
CA VAL A 681 0.00 -82.59 -61.09
C VAL A 681 0.07 -81.61 -59.91
N PHE A 682 -0.81 -80.60 -59.90
CA PHE A 682 -0.90 -79.56 -58.88
C PHE A 682 -2.35 -79.47 -58.34
N PRO A 683 -2.76 -80.41 -57.48
CA PRO A 683 -4.18 -80.66 -57.18
C PRO A 683 -4.81 -79.74 -56.12
N ARG A 684 -3.99 -78.99 -55.36
CA ARG A 684 -4.46 -78.16 -54.25
C ARG A 684 -5.28 -76.96 -54.73
N THR A 685 -6.30 -76.61 -53.95
CA THR A 685 -7.15 -75.45 -54.18
C THR A 685 -6.87 -74.34 -53.17
N GLY A 686 -7.13 -73.09 -53.53
CA GLY A 686 -6.96 -71.94 -52.64
C GLY A 686 -7.76 -72.07 -51.35
N ASP A 687 -8.96 -72.65 -51.41
CA ASP A 687 -9.81 -72.92 -50.23
C ASP A 687 -9.15 -73.91 -49.25
N GLU A 688 -8.50 -74.97 -49.77
CA GLU A 688 -7.77 -75.92 -48.93
C GLU A 688 -6.57 -75.29 -48.24
N ILE A 689 -5.81 -74.45 -48.95
CA ILE A 689 -4.64 -73.77 -48.40
C ILE A 689 -5.05 -72.75 -47.35
N ARG A 690 -6.14 -72.01 -47.59
CA ARG A 690 -6.68 -71.03 -46.63
C ARG A 690 -7.10 -71.70 -45.33
N VAL A 691 -7.68 -72.91 -45.38
CA VAL A 691 -8.04 -73.69 -44.18
C VAL A 691 -6.83 -74.23 -43.44
N LEU A 692 -5.75 -74.59 -44.16
CA LEU A 692 -4.52 -75.07 -43.54
C LEU A 692 -3.68 -73.95 -42.90
N LEU A 693 -3.85 -72.70 -43.36
CA LEU A 693 -3.13 -71.53 -42.87
C LEU A 693 -3.93 -70.66 -41.88
N SER A 694 -5.22 -70.95 -41.66
CA SER A 694 -6.06 -70.32 -40.62
C SER A 694 -5.92 -71.01 -39.28
#